data_AF-A0A382B255-F1
#
_entry.id   AF-A0A382B255-F1
#
_cell.length_a   1.000
_cell.length_b   1.000
_cell.length_c   1.000
_cell.angle_alpha   90.00
_cell.angle_beta   90.00
_cell.angle_gamma   90.00
#
_symmetry.space_group_name_H-M   'P 1'
#
loop_
_entity.id
_entity.type
_entity.pdbx_description
1 polymer ?
#
loop_
_entity_poly.entity_id
_entity_poly.type
_entity_poly.pdbx_seq_one_letter_code
_entity_poly.pdbx_strand_id
1 'polypeptide(L)'
;QLINNTLVKFTGAWIAGTNTTDIFSITINSTTGNITITAATAAEIISANTTLSPNNNLMYDEGYPVVPQKDYIVIAKDDQFQTAWSRANHWVNISTINKLVELIPTYDFTEIKNIRRKALRPIIEYNAGINLWDHAEYTSHAHLGTVDHGVTAGNAPTTVGDTYVYIDSSDYKIYKVASGADTVVATLTDADTFSIKNSASSLWKEADAYYTNSTVTLAQQKTETNQHPLYKFYNMQGVPLEDVQGQKFIGDKIFGYKLGTGENDKELGFPLSFKDTAKGAEYEFENFILTNKYYTTLANVEYTRAHFSKDQTGYNLFKQNNVLKTIYTPSGDITGASDHAQYKVTTIDEPLTITYGYDNWRPQQEYLIHKIDNQLSITTSHSDGVTNITRTGNAELYSIGVGQELTFRGLTGTTLTLVSHGTTITDNSSSWVETYSATGLVITLKTSATSDNTRFDLVLDGNVIQSFIVTKQWDNIFHNITVNGDVIAPAMITVGATTIEIDESILAVNDLIDLYWKNNDLTNKTTNTSLPDVHAHNANNAVIETFTLSETINHWGDKLNVMPGFNSNTFGDNNYASIPHTSYYGGTIFMHEDISIMNDINYSDNKLSITGALTEQAKEFVAFRTRVAAQARRIWNTTGATTIQELTNSAINEVIRTKSDEGLYSKSNMLSTQTDDRQEWDPIDNETVTANFPKKFKTRFIFNGDTNIRDHVYVYLTEDNGSDVQVRKLLVKDKD
;
A
#
# COMPACT_ATOMS: atom_id res chain seq x y z
N GLN A 1 -9.78 23.36 42.36
CA GLN A 1 -10.46 24.59 41.89
C GLN A 1 -11.93 24.24 41.76
N LEU A 2 -12.83 25.01 42.35
CA LEU A 2 -14.26 24.69 42.34
C LEU A 2 -14.83 24.88 40.93
N ILE A 3 -15.56 23.85 40.50
CA ILE A 3 -16.13 23.58 39.18
C ILE A 3 -16.94 24.79 38.64
N ASN A 4 -16.62 25.24 37.43
CA ASN A 4 -17.42 26.23 36.68
C ASN A 4 -18.17 25.51 35.54
N ASN A 5 -19.46 25.79 35.38
CA ASN A 5 -20.33 25.35 34.28
C ASN A 5 -20.57 23.83 34.20
N THR A 6 -21.24 23.28 35.20
CA THR A 6 -21.66 21.87 35.19
C THR A 6 -23.16 21.73 35.00
N LEU A 7 -23.54 20.80 34.12
CA LEU A 7 -24.92 20.35 33.97
C LEU A 7 -25.20 19.22 34.97
N VAL A 8 -26.24 19.39 35.79
CA VAL A 8 -26.71 18.37 36.73
C VAL A 8 -28.17 18.05 36.47
N LYS A 9 -28.48 16.76 36.57
CA LYS A 9 -29.86 16.24 36.55
C LYS A 9 -30.24 15.82 37.96
N PHE A 10 -31.23 16.48 38.54
CA PHE A 10 -31.74 16.11 39.86
C PHE A 10 -32.78 15.01 39.72
N THR A 11 -32.69 13.95 40.52
CA THR A 11 -33.72 12.91 40.62
C THR A 11 -34.61 13.20 41.83
N GLY A 12 -35.85 13.65 41.62
CA GLY A 12 -36.82 13.91 42.68
C GLY A 12 -37.78 15.07 42.36
N ALA A 13 -38.84 15.24 43.15
CA ALA A 13 -39.83 16.30 42.96
C ALA A 13 -39.28 17.68 43.38
N TRP A 14 -38.51 18.30 42.49
CA TRP A 14 -38.11 19.70 42.60
C TRP A 14 -39.19 20.58 41.98
N ILE A 15 -39.90 21.35 42.82
CA ILE A 15 -40.96 22.24 42.35
C ILE A 15 -40.33 23.59 41.98
N ALA A 16 -39.92 23.75 40.73
CA ALA A 16 -39.87 25.06 40.05
C ALA A 16 -39.63 24.92 38.54
N GLY A 17 -40.70 25.00 37.74
CA GLY A 17 -40.64 25.35 36.32
C GLY A 17 -41.03 24.25 35.33
N THR A 18 -41.52 24.69 34.16
CA THR A 18 -42.04 23.89 33.04
C THR A 18 -40.92 23.27 32.18
N ASN A 19 -39.83 22.79 32.77
CA ASN A 19 -38.73 22.17 32.03
C ASN A 19 -39.01 20.67 31.87
N THR A 20 -39.01 20.17 30.63
CA THR A 20 -39.26 18.75 30.31
C THR A 20 -38.02 17.85 30.43
N THR A 21 -36.84 18.43 30.70
CA THR A 21 -35.56 17.69 30.70
C THR A 21 -34.98 17.42 32.09
N ASP A 22 -35.40 18.17 33.12
CA ASP A 22 -34.83 18.17 34.49
C ASP A 22 -33.32 18.44 34.56
N ILE A 23 -32.75 19.11 33.55
CA ILE A 23 -31.31 19.46 33.48
C ILE A 23 -31.12 20.93 33.88
N PHE A 24 -30.20 21.17 34.80
CA PHE A 24 -29.87 22.50 35.32
C PHE A 24 -28.39 22.81 35.14
N SER A 25 -28.10 24.06 34.79
CA SER A 25 -26.75 24.64 34.75
C SER A 25 -26.41 25.22 36.12
N ILE A 26 -25.27 24.81 36.66
CA ILE A 26 -24.71 25.37 37.90
C ILE A 26 -23.58 26.34 37.54
N THR A 27 -23.72 27.58 38.04
CA THR A 27 -22.67 28.60 37.96
C THR A 27 -22.28 29.03 39.35
N ILE A 28 -20.98 29.00 39.65
CA ILE A 28 -20.44 29.52 40.91
C ILE A 28 -19.86 30.90 40.64
N ASN A 29 -20.34 31.92 41.36
CA ASN A 29 -19.75 33.24 41.28
C ASN A 29 -18.34 33.19 41.86
N SER A 30 -17.33 33.41 41.03
CA SER A 30 -15.91 33.29 41.39
C SER A 30 -15.44 34.29 42.46
N THR A 31 -16.23 35.35 42.72
CA THR A 31 -15.90 36.39 43.72
C THR A 31 -16.65 36.17 45.03
N THR A 32 -17.92 35.75 44.98
CA THR A 32 -18.75 35.62 46.18
C THR A 32 -18.91 34.18 46.67
N GLY A 33 -18.55 33.18 45.85
CA GLY A 33 -18.78 31.76 46.13
C GLY A 33 -20.25 31.34 46.03
N ASN A 34 -21.15 32.25 45.63
CA ASN A 34 -22.58 31.94 45.51
C ASN A 34 -22.85 30.98 44.36
N ILE A 35 -23.70 29.99 44.62
CA ILE A 35 -24.13 29.00 43.65
C ILE A 35 -25.45 29.47 43.02
N THR A 36 -25.46 29.62 41.70
CA THR A 36 -26.67 29.87 40.91
C THR A 36 -27.04 28.59 40.18
N ILE A 37 -28.31 28.18 40.30
CA ILE A 37 -28.88 27.02 39.61
C ILE A 37 -29.97 27.53 38.67
N THR A 38 -29.80 27.34 37.37
CA THR A 38 -30.78 27.74 36.34
C THR A 38 -31.10 26.58 35.43
N ALA A 39 -32.30 26.56 34.84
CA ALA A 39 -32.61 25.57 33.81
C ALA A 39 -31.59 25.68 32.66
N ALA A 40 -31.01 24.56 32.25
CA ALA A 40 -30.07 24.56 31.13
C ALA A 40 -30.81 24.95 29.84
N THR A 41 -30.23 25.86 29.07
CA THR A 41 -30.77 26.25 27.76
C THR A 41 -30.60 25.12 26.75
N ALA A 42 -31.44 25.09 25.71
CA ALA A 42 -31.29 24.12 24.62
C ALA A 42 -29.89 24.20 23.96
N ALA A 43 -29.31 25.41 23.88
CA ALA A 43 -27.97 25.62 23.34
C ALA A 43 -26.88 25.02 24.23
N GLU A 44 -26.97 25.15 25.56
CA GLU A 44 -26.02 24.54 26.51
C GLU A 44 -26.11 23.00 26.52
N ILE A 45 -27.32 22.45 26.38
CA ILE A 45 -27.53 20.99 26.27
C ILE A 45 -26.97 20.46 24.94
N ILE A 46 -27.10 21.21 23.84
CA ILE A 46 -26.53 20.82 22.54
C ILE A 46 -25.00 20.94 22.57
N SER A 47 -24.45 22.03 23.14
CA SER A 47 -23.00 22.24 23.20
C SER A 47 -22.27 21.23 24.09
N ALA A 48 -22.94 20.68 25.11
CA ALA A 48 -22.39 19.64 25.97
C ALA A 48 -22.35 18.25 25.31
N ASN A 49 -23.02 18.07 24.16
CA ASN A 49 -23.22 16.78 23.51
C ASN A 49 -22.40 16.55 22.23
N THR A 50 -21.61 17.51 21.72
CA THR A 50 -21.13 17.41 20.32
C THR A 50 -19.72 17.92 20.02
N THR A 51 -18.74 17.84 20.92
CA THR A 51 -17.37 18.18 20.50
C THR A 51 -16.32 17.33 21.18
N LEU A 52 -15.72 16.41 20.41
CA LEU A 52 -14.50 15.72 20.79
C LEU A 52 -13.32 16.44 20.14
N SER A 53 -12.58 17.12 21.00
CA SER A 53 -11.25 17.66 20.80
C SER A 53 -11.08 18.86 19.85
N PRO A 54 -10.08 19.69 20.19
CA PRO A 54 -9.31 19.69 21.44
C PRO A 54 -10.00 20.53 22.51
N ASN A 55 -10.71 19.92 23.46
CA ASN A 55 -9.99 19.44 24.64
C ASN A 55 -10.13 17.95 25.02
N ASN A 56 -8.95 17.41 25.28
CA ASN A 56 -8.53 16.09 25.74
C ASN A 56 -8.98 15.72 27.19
N ASN A 57 -10.25 15.94 27.57
CA ASN A 57 -10.66 15.83 28.98
C ASN A 57 -11.83 14.89 29.33
N LEU A 58 -12.30 14.02 28.45
CA LEU A 58 -13.48 13.19 28.78
C LEU A 58 -13.21 11.69 28.73
N MET A 59 -12.48 11.21 29.75
CA MET A 59 -12.78 9.90 30.37
C MET A 59 -12.48 9.89 31.88
N TYR A 60 -11.59 10.76 32.35
CA TYR A 60 -11.25 10.93 33.76
C TYR A 60 -11.42 12.39 34.17
N ASP A 61 -12.41 12.65 35.01
CA ASP A 61 -12.55 13.91 35.74
C ASP A 61 -12.03 13.67 37.16
N GLU A 62 -10.81 14.12 37.45
CA GLU A 62 -10.23 14.06 38.80
C GLU A 62 -10.30 12.68 39.49
N GLY A 63 -10.20 11.59 38.70
CA GLY A 63 -10.28 10.21 39.19
C GLY A 63 -11.69 9.59 39.19
N TYR A 64 -12.71 10.31 38.74
CA TYR A 64 -14.04 9.78 38.52
C TYR A 64 -14.24 9.36 37.06
N PRO A 65 -14.71 8.12 36.83
CA PRO A 65 -15.04 7.64 35.50
C PRO A 65 -16.30 8.34 34.97
N VAL A 66 -16.14 9.16 33.94
CA VAL A 66 -17.27 9.74 33.18
C VAL A 66 -17.82 8.67 32.24
N VAL A 67 -19.12 8.75 31.89
CA VAL A 67 -19.71 7.88 30.86
C VAL A 67 -18.95 8.11 29.54
N PRO A 68 -18.32 7.07 28.96
CA PRO A 68 -17.58 7.20 27.71
C PRO A 68 -18.47 7.66 26.57
N GLN A 69 -18.04 8.67 25.83
CA GLN A 69 -18.46 8.82 24.44
C GLN A 69 -17.64 7.80 23.64
N LYS A 70 -18.31 6.78 23.09
CA LYS A 70 -17.64 5.70 22.37
C LYS A 70 -17.44 6.08 20.92
N ASP A 71 -16.20 6.05 20.47
CA ASP A 71 -15.87 6.28 19.07
C ASP A 71 -15.33 5.00 18.44
N TYR A 72 -16.06 4.45 17.48
CA TYR A 72 -15.76 3.19 16.82
C TYR A 72 -14.93 3.38 15.54
N ILE A 73 -14.68 4.62 15.09
CA ILE A 73 -13.89 4.92 13.90
C ILE A 73 -12.71 5.81 14.29
N VAL A 74 -11.55 5.17 14.40
CA VAL A 74 -10.35 5.75 14.99
C VAL A 74 -9.10 5.46 14.15
N ILE A 75 -8.03 6.20 14.41
CA ILE A 75 -6.69 5.92 13.87
C ILE A 75 -5.85 5.35 15.01
N ALA A 76 -4.88 4.49 14.70
CA ALA A 76 -3.95 3.95 15.67
C ALA A 76 -3.27 5.07 16.48
N LYS A 77 -3.11 4.84 17.79
CA LYS A 77 -2.67 5.88 18.75
C LYS A 77 -1.21 6.32 18.55
N ASP A 78 -0.41 5.48 17.89
CA ASP A 78 0.99 5.73 17.54
C ASP A 78 1.17 6.61 16.30
N ASP A 79 0.08 7.15 15.74
CA ASP A 79 0.12 8.12 14.65
C ASP A 79 0.94 9.37 15.04
N GLN A 80 1.97 9.66 14.26
CA GLN A 80 2.93 10.73 14.56
C GLN A 80 2.30 12.12 14.48
N PHE A 81 1.26 12.28 13.65
CA PHE A 81 0.54 13.54 13.53
C PHE A 81 -0.36 13.84 14.73
N GLN A 82 -0.64 12.82 15.56
CA GLN A 82 -1.51 12.92 16.72
C GLN A 82 -2.85 13.59 16.36
N THR A 83 -3.45 13.21 15.24
CA THR A 83 -4.73 13.76 14.76
C THR A 83 -5.88 13.55 15.76
N ALA A 84 -6.96 14.31 15.65
CA ALA A 84 -8.17 14.10 16.47
C ALA A 84 -8.68 12.64 16.46
N TRP A 85 -8.55 11.90 15.36
CA TRP A 85 -8.93 10.48 15.30
C TRP A 85 -8.01 9.57 16.12
N SER A 86 -6.70 9.82 16.12
CA SER A 86 -5.74 9.05 16.92
C SER A 86 -5.84 9.37 18.42
N ARG A 87 -6.05 10.65 18.77
CA ARG A 87 -6.21 11.09 20.16
C ARG A 87 -7.50 10.59 20.78
N ALA A 88 -8.57 10.47 20.00
CA ALA A 88 -9.84 9.90 20.43
C ALA A 88 -9.78 8.36 20.61
N ASN A 89 -8.71 7.70 20.16
CA ASN A 89 -8.56 6.26 20.31
C ASN A 89 -8.21 5.89 21.77
N HIS A 90 -9.22 5.39 22.47
CA HIS A 90 -9.12 4.92 23.85
C HIS A 90 -9.48 3.45 24.00
N TRP A 91 -9.63 2.72 22.89
CA TRP A 91 -9.89 1.30 22.93
C TRP A 91 -8.65 0.56 23.43
N VAL A 92 -8.89 -0.37 24.35
CA VAL A 92 -7.85 -1.25 24.89
C VAL A 92 -8.35 -2.69 24.85
N ASN A 93 -7.46 -3.61 24.51
CA ASN A 93 -7.80 -5.02 24.52
C ASN A 93 -8.04 -5.50 25.96
N ILE A 94 -9.00 -6.41 26.14
CA ILE A 94 -9.35 -6.96 27.44
C ILE A 94 -8.18 -7.71 28.10
N SER A 95 -7.29 -8.33 27.31
CA SER A 95 -6.08 -9.00 27.81
C SER A 95 -5.17 -8.03 28.57
N THR A 96 -5.02 -6.80 28.09
CA THR A 96 -4.25 -5.74 28.77
C THR A 96 -4.86 -5.39 30.13
N ILE A 97 -6.19 -5.25 30.20
CA ILE A 97 -6.89 -4.99 31.46
C ILE A 97 -6.70 -6.16 32.44
N ASN A 98 -6.83 -7.39 31.95
CA ASN A 98 -6.62 -8.59 32.76
C ASN A 98 -5.19 -8.66 33.30
N LYS A 99 -4.19 -8.27 32.52
CA LYS A 99 -2.80 -8.20 32.97
C LYS A 99 -2.58 -7.10 34.02
N LEU A 100 -3.21 -5.93 33.86
CA LEU A 100 -3.13 -4.85 34.85
C LEU A 100 -3.75 -5.25 36.19
N VAL A 101 -4.84 -6.02 36.18
CA VAL A 101 -5.47 -6.56 37.40
C VAL A 101 -4.51 -7.49 38.16
N GLU A 102 -3.73 -8.30 37.44
CA GLU A 102 -2.71 -9.16 38.03
C GLU A 102 -1.56 -8.34 38.64
N LEU A 103 -1.09 -7.30 37.93
CA LEU A 103 0.04 -6.47 38.35
C LEU A 103 -0.30 -5.50 39.48
N ILE A 104 -1.55 -5.02 39.55
CA ILE A 104 -2.01 -4.02 40.53
C ILE A 104 -3.27 -4.53 41.23
N PRO A 105 -3.16 -5.59 42.05
CA PRO A 105 -4.33 -6.27 42.62
C PRO A 105 -5.13 -5.41 43.61
N THR A 106 -4.53 -4.31 44.10
CA THR A 106 -5.16 -3.39 45.06
C THR A 106 -6.02 -2.31 44.41
N TYR A 107 -5.97 -2.16 43.08
CA TYR A 107 -6.77 -1.17 42.36
C TYR A 107 -8.15 -1.75 42.02
N ASP A 108 -9.22 -0.96 42.18
CA ASP A 108 -10.57 -1.40 41.84
C ASP A 108 -10.85 -1.23 40.33
N PHE A 109 -10.85 -2.35 39.61
CA PHE A 109 -11.17 -2.39 38.18
C PHE A 109 -12.66 -2.58 37.87
N THR A 110 -13.56 -2.57 38.86
CA THR A 110 -14.99 -2.86 38.66
C THR A 110 -15.62 -1.94 37.62
N GLU A 111 -15.26 -0.66 37.66
CA GLU A 111 -15.79 0.34 36.73
C GLU A 111 -15.21 0.17 35.32
N ILE A 112 -13.89 -0.05 35.21
CA ILE A 112 -13.20 -0.30 33.93
C ILE A 112 -13.78 -1.55 33.23
N LYS A 113 -14.12 -2.59 34.01
CA LYS A 113 -14.71 -3.84 33.50
C LYS A 113 -16.22 -3.75 33.25
N ASN A 114 -16.85 -2.61 33.50
CA ASN A 114 -18.28 -2.43 33.31
C ASN A 114 -18.67 -2.69 31.85
N ILE A 115 -19.74 -3.46 31.63
CA ILE A 115 -20.23 -3.79 30.29
C ILE A 115 -20.58 -2.56 29.44
N ARG A 116 -20.92 -1.44 30.09
CA ARG A 116 -21.17 -0.16 29.40
C ARG A 116 -19.93 0.39 28.70
N ARG A 117 -18.72 0.02 29.12
CA ARG A 117 -17.44 0.40 28.51
C ARG A 117 -16.98 -0.54 27.40
N LYS A 118 -17.66 -1.69 27.22
CA LYS A 118 -17.33 -2.61 26.14
C LYS A 118 -17.88 -2.10 24.81
N ALA A 119 -17.12 -2.36 23.75
CA ALA A 119 -17.56 -2.14 22.38
C ALA A 119 -18.79 -3.01 22.11
N LEU A 120 -19.85 -2.41 21.59
CA LEU A 120 -21.07 -3.11 21.18
C LEU A 120 -21.17 -3.24 19.66
N ARG A 121 -20.25 -2.62 18.93
CA ARG A 121 -20.10 -2.67 17.47
C ARG A 121 -18.62 -2.96 17.14
N PRO A 122 -18.34 -3.52 15.96
CA PRO A 122 -16.97 -3.63 15.48
C PRO A 122 -16.23 -2.28 15.52
N ILE A 123 -14.96 -2.29 15.94
CA ILE A 123 -14.13 -1.10 15.92
C ILE A 123 -13.36 -1.10 14.60
N ILE A 124 -13.38 0.03 13.91
CA ILE A 124 -12.55 0.27 12.73
C ILE A 124 -11.38 1.14 13.18
N GLU A 125 -10.20 0.52 13.23
CA GLU A 125 -8.95 1.20 13.52
C GLU A 125 -8.11 1.25 12.24
N TYR A 126 -7.82 2.45 11.77
CA TYR A 126 -6.91 2.67 10.65
C TYR A 126 -5.46 2.68 11.13
N ASN A 127 -4.56 2.13 10.31
CA ASN A 127 -3.14 2.20 10.59
C ASN A 127 -2.64 3.65 10.63
N ALA A 128 -1.64 3.91 11.48
CA ALA A 128 -0.94 5.18 11.55
C ALA A 128 -0.25 5.56 10.21
N GLY A 129 -0.06 6.86 10.01
CA GLY A 129 0.77 7.41 8.93
C GLY A 129 0.13 7.38 7.54
N ILE A 130 -1.17 7.13 7.42
CA ILE A 130 -1.89 7.26 6.15
C ILE A 130 -2.16 8.75 5.86
N ASN A 131 -1.88 9.21 4.65
CA ASN A 131 -2.06 10.61 4.26
C ASN A 131 -3.54 11.02 4.25
N LEU A 132 -3.93 11.82 5.24
CA LEU A 132 -5.23 12.46 5.33
C LEU A 132 -5.38 13.59 4.29
N TRP A 133 -6.61 13.80 3.83
CA TRP A 133 -6.96 14.96 3.02
C TRP A 133 -7.01 16.23 3.89
N ASP A 134 -6.59 17.38 3.34
CA ASP A 134 -6.42 18.65 4.08
C ASP A 134 -5.59 18.49 5.36
N HIS A 135 -4.41 17.87 5.22
CA HIS A 135 -3.50 17.63 6.32
C HIS A 135 -2.04 17.66 5.83
N ALA A 136 -1.09 17.74 6.78
CA ALA A 136 0.33 17.53 6.52
C ALA A 136 0.60 16.14 5.91
N GLU A 137 1.53 16.08 4.95
CA GLU A 137 2.01 14.84 4.32
C GLU A 137 3.27 14.32 4.97
N TYR A 138 3.42 12.98 5.00
CA TYR A 138 4.51 12.26 5.67
C TYR A 138 5.96 12.65 5.20
N THR A 139 6.50 13.78 5.64
CA THR A 139 7.87 14.29 5.46
C THR A 139 8.59 14.44 6.82
N SER A 140 9.62 15.28 6.98
CA SER A 140 10.27 15.45 8.30
C SER A 140 9.40 16.32 9.20
N HIS A 141 8.60 15.73 10.08
CA HIS A 141 7.66 16.49 10.90
C HIS A 141 7.56 16.06 12.34
N ALA A 142 7.14 17.02 13.15
CA ALA A 142 6.88 16.88 14.56
C ALA A 142 5.46 17.35 14.89
N HIS A 143 4.81 16.60 15.78
CA HIS A 143 3.66 17.13 16.51
C HIS A 143 4.17 18.01 17.66
N LEU A 144 3.88 19.30 17.62
CA LEU A 144 4.37 20.29 18.58
C LEU A 144 3.48 20.42 19.83
N GLY A 145 2.42 19.62 19.92
CA GLY A 145 1.50 19.59 21.06
C GLY A 145 0.32 20.57 20.90
N THR A 146 -0.26 20.95 22.05
CA THR A 146 -1.38 21.88 22.11
C THR A 146 -0.89 23.30 22.41
N VAL A 147 -1.33 24.24 21.60
CA VAL A 147 -1.14 25.68 21.75
C VAL A 147 -2.41 26.28 22.37
N ASP A 148 -2.26 27.12 23.39
CA ASP A 148 -3.41 27.67 24.11
C ASP A 148 -4.23 28.63 23.25
N HIS A 149 -3.57 29.50 22.47
CA HIS A 149 -4.25 30.54 21.67
C HIS A 149 -3.75 30.64 20.22
N GLY A 150 -4.68 30.60 19.26
CA GLY A 150 -4.46 31.04 17.88
C GLY A 150 -4.84 32.52 17.71
N VAL A 151 -3.88 33.38 17.39
CA VAL A 151 -4.06 34.85 17.38
C VAL A 151 -3.63 35.49 16.06
N THR A 152 -4.07 36.71 15.80
CA THR A 152 -3.57 37.55 14.70
C THR A 152 -2.55 38.56 15.20
N ALA A 153 -1.75 39.11 14.30
CA ALA A 153 -0.75 40.12 14.60
C ALA A 153 -1.33 41.26 15.44
N GLY A 154 -0.67 41.58 16.56
CA GLY A 154 -1.11 42.61 17.51
C GLY A 154 -2.13 42.17 18.56
N ASN A 155 -2.58 40.91 18.55
CA ASN A 155 -3.55 40.36 19.51
C ASN A 155 -2.96 39.22 20.36
N ALA A 156 -1.66 39.29 20.70
CA ALA A 156 -1.01 38.30 21.55
C ALA A 156 -1.66 38.24 22.95
N PRO A 157 -1.78 37.04 23.56
CA PRO A 157 -2.31 36.90 24.92
C PRO A 157 -1.35 37.51 25.95
N THR A 158 -1.90 37.91 27.10
CA THR A 158 -1.15 38.57 28.18
C THR A 158 -0.94 37.69 29.42
N THR A 159 -1.57 36.52 29.47
CA THR A 159 -1.45 35.58 30.59
C THR A 159 -0.10 34.89 30.54
N VAL A 160 0.78 35.19 31.50
CA VAL A 160 2.10 34.55 31.61
C VAL A 160 1.96 33.03 31.72
N GLY A 161 2.70 32.31 30.89
CA GLY A 161 2.68 30.85 30.82
C GLY A 161 1.91 30.29 29.64
N ASP A 162 0.93 31.04 29.10
CA ASP A 162 0.15 30.63 27.93
C ASP A 162 1.03 30.55 26.68
N THR A 163 0.69 29.64 25.79
CA THR A 163 1.32 29.50 24.48
C THR A 163 0.44 30.10 23.38
N TYR A 164 1.05 30.69 22.35
CA TYR A 164 0.30 31.22 21.22
C TYR A 164 1.03 31.06 19.88
N VAL A 165 0.24 31.07 18.81
CA VAL A 165 0.70 31.00 17.42
C VAL A 165 -0.07 32.00 16.56
N TYR A 166 0.60 32.57 15.56
CA TYR A 166 -0.03 33.50 14.63
C TYR A 166 -0.75 32.75 13.50
N ILE A 167 -2.08 32.74 13.54
CA ILE A 167 -2.93 32.05 12.55
C ILE A 167 -3.08 32.83 11.23
N ASP A 168 -2.68 34.11 11.22
CA ASP A 168 -2.62 34.95 10.02
C ASP A 168 -1.28 34.84 9.27
N SER A 169 -0.41 33.92 9.70
CA SER A 169 0.90 33.66 9.09
C SER A 169 1.82 34.89 9.08
N SER A 170 1.66 35.79 10.06
CA SER A 170 2.54 36.95 10.27
C SER A 170 3.92 36.59 10.86
N ASP A 171 4.01 35.45 11.55
CA ASP A 171 5.26 34.79 11.94
C ASP A 171 5.01 33.28 12.05
N TYR A 172 6.08 32.49 12.03
CA TYR A 172 6.04 31.03 11.92
C TYR A 172 6.62 30.38 13.16
N LYS A 173 6.23 30.88 14.33
CA LYS A 173 6.74 30.45 15.63
C LYS A 173 5.62 30.25 16.62
N ILE A 174 5.84 29.31 17.52
CA ILE A 174 5.04 29.15 18.73
C ILE A 174 5.77 29.88 19.85
N TYR A 175 5.06 30.80 20.48
CA TYR A 175 5.56 31.61 21.58
C TYR A 175 4.98 31.14 22.91
N LYS A 176 5.70 31.43 24.00
CA LYS A 176 5.20 31.34 25.37
C LYS A 176 5.29 32.71 26.02
N VAL A 177 4.17 33.16 26.55
CA VAL A 177 4.05 34.47 27.20
C VAL A 177 4.91 34.49 28.44
N ALA A 178 5.82 35.46 28.52
CA ALA A 178 6.71 35.64 29.66
C ALA A 178 6.39 36.95 30.40
N SER A 179 6.94 37.12 31.61
CA SER A 179 6.86 38.41 32.31
C SER A 179 7.68 39.53 31.65
N GLY A 180 8.50 39.20 30.66
CA GLY A 180 9.37 40.09 29.89
C GLY A 180 9.11 39.94 28.39
N ALA A 181 10.17 39.77 27.59
CA ALA A 181 10.01 39.39 26.19
C ALA A 181 9.55 37.93 26.07
N ASP A 182 8.52 37.69 25.26
CA ASP A 182 8.00 36.34 25.02
C ASP A 182 9.07 35.43 24.44
N THR A 183 9.06 34.18 24.89
CA THR A 183 10.07 33.19 24.50
C THR A 183 9.56 32.34 23.36
N VAL A 184 10.40 32.09 22.36
CA VAL A 184 10.09 31.14 21.28
C VAL A 184 10.20 29.73 21.83
N VAL A 185 9.12 28.97 21.76
CA VAL A 185 9.03 27.56 22.16
C VAL A 185 9.47 26.66 21.00
N ALA A 186 8.97 26.96 19.80
CA ALA A 186 9.28 26.23 18.59
C ALA A 186 9.24 27.17 17.38
N THR A 187 10.05 26.87 16.36
CA THR A 187 9.92 27.47 15.03
C THR A 187 9.27 26.43 14.13
N LEU A 188 8.19 26.80 13.45
CA LEU A 188 7.44 25.91 12.58
C LEU A 188 8.27 25.56 11.34
N THR A 189 8.34 24.28 11.05
CA THR A 189 8.91 23.72 9.81
C THR A 189 7.83 23.03 9.02
N ASP A 190 8.01 22.94 7.69
CA ASP A 190 6.98 22.38 6.82
C ASP A 190 6.55 21.00 7.31
N ALA A 191 5.23 20.82 7.33
CA ALA A 191 4.51 19.63 7.74
C ALA A 191 4.44 19.38 9.27
N ASP A 192 4.96 20.29 10.11
CA ASP A 192 4.67 20.29 11.55
C ASP A 192 3.18 20.42 11.84
N THR A 193 2.71 19.70 12.86
CA THR A 193 1.31 19.73 13.30
C THR A 193 1.16 20.14 14.75
N PHE A 194 0.04 20.75 15.09
CA PHE A 194 -0.29 21.15 16.45
C PHE A 194 -1.81 21.32 16.59
N SER A 195 -2.29 21.42 17.82
CA SER A 195 -3.69 21.70 18.12
C SER A 195 -3.83 23.08 18.74
N ILE A 196 -4.92 23.79 18.45
CA ILE A 196 -5.24 25.09 19.04
C ILE A 196 -6.43 24.92 19.97
N LYS A 197 -6.24 25.30 21.23
CA LYS A 197 -7.27 25.20 22.26
C LYS A 197 -8.32 26.31 22.13
N ASN A 198 -7.88 27.55 21.91
CA ASN A 198 -8.80 28.68 21.82
C ASN A 198 -8.37 29.69 20.75
N SER A 199 -9.33 30.41 20.17
CA SER A 199 -9.07 31.52 19.26
C SER A 199 -10.26 32.48 19.26
N ALA A 200 -10.01 33.73 18.89
CA ALA A 200 -11.10 34.69 18.62
C ALA A 200 -11.94 34.27 17.40
N SER A 201 -11.35 33.54 16.45
CA SER A 201 -12.06 32.95 15.33
C SER A 201 -12.62 31.59 15.73
N SER A 202 -13.92 31.39 15.54
CA SER A 202 -14.59 30.12 15.84
C SER A 202 -14.07 28.94 15.01
N LEU A 203 -13.44 29.20 13.86
CA LEU A 203 -12.86 28.17 13.00
C LEU A 203 -11.58 27.55 13.58
N TRP A 204 -10.85 28.32 14.40
CA TRP A 204 -9.56 27.92 14.99
C TRP A 204 -9.68 27.56 16.46
N LYS A 205 -10.88 27.70 17.02
CA LYS A 205 -11.15 27.28 18.37
C LYS A 205 -11.30 25.76 18.37
N GLU A 206 -10.57 25.11 19.26
CA GLU A 206 -10.53 23.67 19.34
C GLU A 206 -10.28 23.03 17.95
N ALA A 207 -9.18 23.42 17.29
CA ALA A 207 -8.88 22.96 15.94
C ALA A 207 -7.50 22.31 15.81
N ASP A 208 -7.38 21.29 14.97
CA ASP A 208 -6.08 20.78 14.50
C ASP A 208 -5.54 21.67 13.38
N ALA A 209 -4.24 21.94 13.41
CA ALA A 209 -3.56 22.80 12.45
C ALA A 209 -2.24 22.18 12.01
N TYR A 210 -1.80 22.57 10.82
CA TYR A 210 -0.51 22.19 10.29
C TYR A 210 0.14 23.37 9.56
N TYR A 211 1.46 23.33 9.46
CA TYR A 211 2.22 24.35 8.78
C TYR A 211 2.68 23.85 7.41
N THR A 212 2.44 24.62 6.36
CA THR A 212 2.88 24.28 5.00
C THR A 212 3.10 25.54 4.19
N ASN A 213 4.17 25.58 3.38
CA ASN A 213 4.42 26.66 2.43
C ASN A 213 4.37 28.05 3.08
N SER A 214 5.01 28.20 4.24
CA SER A 214 5.00 29.46 5.02
C SER A 214 3.62 29.93 5.45
N THR A 215 2.66 29.01 5.61
CA THR A 215 1.28 29.30 6.02
C THR A 215 0.82 28.32 7.09
N VAL A 216 0.22 28.85 8.16
CA VAL A 216 -0.52 28.03 9.13
C VAL A 216 -1.89 27.74 8.54
N THR A 217 -2.22 26.46 8.36
CA THR A 217 -3.43 25.99 7.71
C THR A 217 -4.24 25.11 8.68
N LEU A 218 -5.57 25.18 8.61
CA LEU A 218 -6.44 24.26 9.33
C LEU A 218 -6.28 22.86 8.77
N ALA A 219 -6.09 21.88 9.64
CA ALA A 219 -6.12 20.48 9.26
C ALA A 219 -7.58 19.98 9.14
N GLN A 220 -7.76 18.73 8.70
CA GLN A 220 -9.06 18.08 8.74
C GLN A 220 -9.59 18.00 10.19
N GLN A 221 -10.78 18.56 10.43
CA GLN A 221 -11.39 18.59 11.76
C GLN A 221 -12.32 17.40 11.97
N LYS A 222 -12.29 16.85 13.19
CA LYS A 222 -13.26 15.86 13.66
C LYS A 222 -14.34 16.57 14.47
N THR A 223 -15.51 16.76 13.87
CA THR A 223 -16.62 17.49 14.47
C THR A 223 -17.63 16.57 15.16
N GLU A 224 -17.68 15.30 14.78
CA GLU A 224 -18.65 14.32 15.29
C GLU A 224 -17.98 13.01 15.73
N THR A 225 -18.63 12.29 16.66
CA THR A 225 -18.27 10.91 17.01
C THR A 225 -18.49 9.99 15.83
N ASN A 226 -17.63 8.98 15.65
CA ASN A 226 -17.76 8.01 14.55
C ASN A 226 -17.70 8.67 13.15
N GLN A 227 -17.15 9.88 13.06
CA GLN A 227 -16.88 10.53 11.78
C GLN A 227 -15.72 9.83 11.08
N HIS A 228 -15.94 9.44 9.83
CA HIS A 228 -14.88 8.82 9.03
C HIS A 228 -13.83 9.87 8.64
N PRO A 229 -12.52 9.58 8.78
CA PRO A 229 -11.48 10.40 8.20
C PRO A 229 -11.54 10.35 6.66
N LEU A 230 -11.18 11.46 6.01
CA LEU A 230 -11.02 11.52 4.55
C LEU A 230 -9.54 11.45 4.18
N TYR A 231 -9.22 10.70 3.14
CA TYR A 231 -7.87 10.41 2.71
C TYR A 231 -7.57 10.96 1.32
N LYS A 232 -6.29 11.20 1.06
CA LYS A 232 -5.79 11.52 -0.28
C LYS A 232 -5.61 10.26 -1.11
N PHE A 233 -6.08 10.30 -2.35
CA PHE A 233 -5.83 9.23 -3.32
C PHE A 233 -4.82 9.67 -4.38
N TYR A 234 -4.10 8.70 -4.91
CA TYR A 234 -2.96 8.88 -5.80
C TYR A 234 -3.05 7.89 -6.97
N ASN A 235 -2.44 8.24 -8.11
CA ASN A 235 -2.20 7.28 -9.18
C ASN A 235 -0.91 6.47 -8.96
N MET A 236 -0.63 5.53 -9.87
CA MET A 236 0.57 4.67 -9.85
C MET A 236 1.90 5.45 -9.87
N GLN A 237 1.90 6.67 -10.42
CA GLN A 237 3.05 7.58 -10.44
C GLN A 237 3.18 8.40 -9.14
N GLY A 238 2.25 8.25 -8.19
CA GLY A 238 2.22 8.99 -6.93
C GLY A 238 1.69 10.42 -7.07
N VAL A 239 1.01 10.75 -8.16
CA VAL A 239 0.35 12.06 -8.36
C VAL A 239 -1.00 12.06 -7.63
N PRO A 240 -1.27 13.07 -6.79
CA PRO A 240 -2.56 13.22 -6.11
C PRO A 240 -3.73 13.36 -7.09
N LEU A 241 -4.89 12.79 -6.72
CA LEU A 241 -6.12 12.94 -7.50
C LEU A 241 -6.64 14.39 -7.50
N GLU A 242 -6.32 15.18 -6.47
CA GLU A 242 -6.64 16.62 -6.37
C GLU A 242 -5.97 17.49 -7.44
N ASP A 243 -4.83 17.03 -8.00
CA ASP A 243 -4.08 17.74 -9.04
C ASP A 243 -4.61 17.46 -10.46
N VAL A 244 -5.55 16.52 -10.60
CA VAL A 244 -6.10 16.13 -11.90
C VAL A 244 -7.18 17.13 -12.33
N GLN A 245 -7.09 17.62 -13.57
CA GLN A 245 -8.07 18.56 -14.13
C GLN A 245 -9.45 17.88 -14.28
N GLY A 246 -10.43 18.31 -13.47
CA GLY A 246 -11.77 17.73 -13.45
C GLY A 246 -12.62 18.24 -12.29
N GLN A 247 -13.48 17.39 -11.73
CA GLN A 247 -14.14 17.68 -10.46
C GLN A 247 -13.09 17.78 -9.35
N LYS A 248 -13.21 18.79 -8.48
CA LYS A 248 -12.31 18.97 -7.34
C LYS A 248 -12.52 17.80 -6.37
N PHE A 249 -11.54 16.90 -6.31
CA PHE A 249 -11.50 15.85 -5.29
C PHE A 249 -11.29 16.50 -3.91
N ILE A 250 -12.14 16.16 -2.94
CA ILE A 250 -12.14 16.71 -1.57
C ILE A 250 -11.86 15.64 -0.52
N GLY A 251 -11.04 14.64 -0.90
CA GLY A 251 -10.80 13.46 -0.08
C GLY A 251 -11.97 12.49 -0.07
N ASP A 252 -11.68 11.22 0.23
CA ASP A 252 -12.71 10.20 0.41
C ASP A 252 -12.27 9.12 1.41
N LYS A 253 -13.21 8.30 1.84
CA LYS A 253 -13.01 7.20 2.78
C LYS A 253 -12.28 6.05 2.07
N ILE A 254 -11.45 5.32 2.80
CA ILE A 254 -10.84 4.09 2.29
C ILE A 254 -11.78 2.89 2.53
N PHE A 255 -12.25 2.76 3.76
CA PHE A 255 -13.04 1.61 4.25
C PHE A 255 -14.06 2.07 5.30
N GLY A 256 -15.16 1.36 5.51
CA GLY A 256 -16.06 1.72 6.61
C GLY A 256 -17.34 0.94 6.67
N TYR A 257 -18.21 1.35 7.58
CA TYR A 257 -19.60 0.89 7.61
C TYR A 257 -20.31 1.37 6.35
N LYS A 258 -21.01 0.46 5.68
CA LYS A 258 -21.86 0.83 4.56
C LYS A 258 -23.10 1.56 5.07
N LEU A 259 -23.36 2.74 4.51
CA LEU A 259 -24.49 3.58 4.92
C LEU A 259 -25.81 2.99 4.46
N GLY A 260 -26.74 2.85 5.41
CA GLY A 260 -28.12 2.44 5.14
C GLY A 260 -29.06 3.61 4.89
N THR A 261 -30.34 3.30 4.73
CA THR A 261 -31.43 4.29 4.56
C THR A 261 -32.42 4.30 5.73
N GLY A 262 -32.18 3.48 6.76
CA GLY A 262 -33.06 3.31 7.91
C GLY A 262 -32.84 4.34 9.04
N GLU A 263 -33.25 3.97 10.26
CA GLU A 263 -32.97 4.77 11.46
C GLU A 263 -31.48 4.72 11.85
N ASN A 264 -31.00 5.76 12.51
CA ASN A 264 -29.62 5.83 12.99
C ASN A 264 -29.38 4.76 14.07
N ASP A 265 -28.26 4.06 13.99
CA ASP A 265 -27.83 3.16 15.05
C ASP A 265 -27.52 3.96 16.33
N LYS A 266 -27.94 3.42 17.48
CA LYS A 266 -27.84 4.12 18.78
C LYS A 266 -26.41 4.29 19.28
N GLU A 267 -25.47 3.47 18.83
CA GLU A 267 -24.05 3.57 19.21
C GLU A 267 -23.27 4.39 18.18
N LEU A 268 -23.54 4.21 16.88
CA LEU A 268 -22.78 4.84 15.81
C LEU A 268 -23.31 6.23 15.39
N GLY A 269 -24.61 6.49 15.56
CA GLY A 269 -25.22 7.77 15.24
C GLY A 269 -25.61 7.98 13.77
N PHE A 270 -25.41 6.98 12.91
CA PHE A 270 -25.77 6.98 11.48
C PHE A 270 -26.45 5.66 11.06
N PRO A 271 -27.19 5.62 9.94
CA PRO A 271 -27.91 4.42 9.53
C PRO A 271 -26.97 3.37 8.91
N LEU A 272 -27.20 2.10 9.24
CA LEU A 272 -26.37 0.97 8.81
C LEU A 272 -27.05 0.17 7.69
N SER A 273 -26.26 -0.32 6.73
CA SER A 273 -26.67 -1.36 5.78
C SER A 273 -26.51 -2.74 6.40
N PHE A 274 -27.42 -3.64 6.05
CA PHE A 274 -27.39 -5.02 6.47
C PHE A 274 -27.47 -5.95 5.27
N LYS A 275 -26.72 -7.05 5.33
CA LYS A 275 -26.76 -8.11 4.33
C LYS A 275 -27.25 -9.40 4.97
N ASP A 276 -28.22 -10.05 4.33
CA ASP A 276 -28.75 -11.31 4.80
C ASP A 276 -27.71 -12.42 4.62
N THR A 277 -27.39 -13.10 5.71
CA THR A 277 -26.57 -14.31 5.72
C THR A 277 -27.42 -15.50 6.17
N ALA A 278 -26.89 -16.72 6.03
CA ALA A 278 -27.55 -17.93 6.54
C ALA A 278 -27.81 -17.90 8.06
N LYS A 279 -27.10 -17.05 8.81
CA LYS A 279 -27.24 -16.89 10.27
C LYS A 279 -28.08 -15.67 10.67
N GLY A 280 -28.58 -14.90 9.69
CA GLY A 280 -29.34 -13.66 9.89
C GLY A 280 -28.71 -12.46 9.21
N ALA A 281 -29.34 -11.30 9.37
CA ALA A 281 -28.84 -10.04 8.84
C ALA A 281 -27.61 -9.55 9.62
N GLU A 282 -26.51 -9.30 8.93
CA GLU A 282 -25.25 -8.81 9.50
C GLU A 282 -24.89 -7.42 8.98
N TYR A 283 -24.07 -6.69 9.74
CA TYR A 283 -23.53 -5.39 9.31
C TYR A 283 -22.69 -5.54 8.04
N GLU A 284 -22.98 -4.70 7.06
CA GLU A 284 -22.24 -4.65 5.81
C GLU A 284 -21.16 -3.56 5.86
N PHE A 285 -19.95 -3.91 5.44
CA PHE A 285 -18.83 -3.01 5.29
C PHE A 285 -18.56 -2.74 3.81
N GLU A 286 -17.96 -1.59 3.53
CA GLU A 286 -17.70 -1.12 2.16
C GLU A 286 -16.25 -0.65 2.01
N ASN A 287 -15.60 -1.10 0.94
CA ASN A 287 -14.32 -0.60 0.47
C ASN A 287 -14.57 0.60 -0.46
N PHE A 288 -14.80 1.78 0.12
CA PHE A 288 -15.10 3.03 -0.59
C PHE A 288 -14.05 3.38 -1.66
N ILE A 289 -12.78 3.03 -1.42
CA ILE A 289 -11.69 3.24 -2.38
C ILE A 289 -11.87 2.44 -3.69
N LEU A 290 -12.68 1.38 -3.69
CA LEU A 290 -13.01 0.58 -4.87
C LEU A 290 -14.38 0.94 -5.46
N THR A 291 -15.36 1.26 -4.62
CA THR A 291 -16.75 1.47 -5.06
C THR A 291 -16.98 2.87 -5.62
N ASN A 292 -16.29 3.88 -5.09
CA ASN A 292 -16.44 5.26 -5.55
C ASN A 292 -15.67 5.50 -6.86
N LYS A 293 -16.34 6.13 -7.82
CA LYS A 293 -15.80 6.46 -9.14
C LYS A 293 -15.57 7.95 -9.28
N TYR A 294 -14.45 8.31 -9.87
CA TYR A 294 -14.01 9.69 -10.04
C TYR A 294 -13.96 10.03 -11.52
N TYR A 295 -14.42 11.23 -11.89
CA TYR A 295 -14.56 11.59 -13.30
C TYR A 295 -13.76 12.85 -13.63
N THR A 296 -12.99 12.82 -14.73
CA THR A 296 -12.43 14.03 -15.32
C THR A 296 -13.26 14.49 -16.51
N THR A 297 -13.30 15.79 -16.69
CA THR A 297 -13.97 16.44 -17.82
C THR A 297 -12.91 16.78 -18.85
N LEU A 298 -12.96 16.11 -19.99
CA LEU A 298 -12.06 16.35 -21.11
C LEU A 298 -12.79 17.20 -22.16
N ALA A 299 -12.12 18.24 -22.65
CA ALA A 299 -12.61 19.05 -23.76
C ALA A 299 -12.38 18.30 -25.08
N ASN A 300 -13.36 18.34 -25.98
CA ASN A 300 -13.19 17.82 -27.33
C ASN A 300 -12.23 18.74 -28.11
N VAL A 301 -11.20 18.13 -28.72
CA VAL A 301 -10.12 18.83 -29.44
C VAL A 301 -10.64 19.61 -30.65
N GLU A 302 -11.71 19.15 -31.29
CA GLU A 302 -12.31 19.77 -32.48
C GLU A 302 -13.46 20.73 -32.13
N TYR A 303 -14.19 20.43 -31.06
CA TYR A 303 -15.34 21.21 -30.60
C TYR A 303 -15.17 21.63 -29.14
N THR A 304 -14.57 22.80 -28.92
CA THR A 304 -14.25 23.34 -27.58
C THR A 304 -15.45 23.53 -26.64
N ARG A 305 -16.69 23.42 -27.15
CA ARG A 305 -17.93 23.45 -26.34
C ARG A 305 -18.41 22.07 -25.92
N ALA A 306 -17.94 21.00 -26.56
CA ALA A 306 -18.28 19.63 -26.22
C ALA A 306 -17.28 19.11 -25.18
N HIS A 307 -17.83 18.64 -24.06
CA HIS A 307 -17.06 18.04 -22.97
C HIS A 307 -17.51 16.61 -22.79
N PHE A 308 -16.59 15.70 -22.51
CA PHE A 308 -16.91 14.31 -22.17
C PHE A 308 -16.28 13.95 -20.83
N SER A 309 -17.03 13.20 -20.05
CA SER A 309 -16.62 12.70 -18.74
C SER A 309 -15.94 11.34 -18.92
N LYS A 310 -14.76 11.15 -18.34
CA LYS A 310 -14.04 9.87 -18.32
C LYS A 310 -13.71 9.47 -16.89
N ASP A 311 -14.09 8.24 -16.53
CA ASP A 311 -13.73 7.62 -15.26
C ASP A 311 -12.20 7.58 -15.09
N GLN A 312 -11.73 7.96 -13.90
CA GLN A 312 -10.33 7.99 -13.48
C GLN A 312 -9.95 6.64 -12.90
N THR A 313 -9.90 5.64 -13.77
CA THR A 313 -9.35 4.32 -13.42
C THR A 313 -7.88 4.43 -13.02
N GLY A 314 -7.50 3.87 -11.86
CA GLY A 314 -6.12 3.82 -11.37
C GLY A 314 -5.74 4.87 -10.31
N TYR A 315 -6.70 5.67 -9.82
CA TYR A 315 -6.53 6.60 -8.69
C TYR A 315 -7.12 6.04 -7.39
N ASN A 316 -6.88 4.77 -7.12
CA ASN A 316 -7.35 4.02 -5.95
C ASN A 316 -6.18 3.58 -5.05
N LEU A 317 -5.09 4.36 -5.05
CA LEU A 317 -3.92 4.15 -4.20
C LEU A 317 -3.89 5.24 -3.13
N PHE A 318 -3.37 4.91 -1.95
CA PHE A 318 -3.14 5.84 -0.85
C PHE A 318 -1.66 5.81 -0.47
N LYS A 319 -1.18 6.85 0.22
CA LYS A 319 0.18 6.82 0.79
C LYS A 319 0.10 6.50 2.28
N GLN A 320 0.96 5.58 2.73
CA GLN A 320 1.24 5.35 4.14
C GLN A 320 2.74 5.53 4.38
N ASN A 321 3.12 6.39 5.32
CA ASN A 321 4.51 6.77 5.57
C ASN A 321 5.25 7.22 4.29
N ASN A 322 4.54 7.98 3.44
CA ASN A 322 4.97 8.41 2.10
C ASN A 322 5.21 7.29 1.07
N VAL A 323 4.86 6.04 1.39
CA VAL A 323 4.91 4.91 0.46
C VAL A 323 3.54 4.71 -0.17
N LEU A 324 3.51 4.65 -1.49
CA LEU A 324 2.29 4.40 -2.26
C LEU A 324 1.83 2.94 -2.07
N LYS A 325 0.57 2.76 -1.67
CA LYS A 325 -0.05 1.48 -1.33
C LYS A 325 -1.43 1.33 -1.96
N THR A 326 -1.84 0.07 -2.10
CA THR A 326 -3.21 -0.36 -2.40
C THR A 326 -3.74 -1.16 -1.19
N ILE A 327 -5.04 -1.42 -1.16
CA ILE A 327 -5.66 -2.26 -0.11
C ILE A 327 -5.32 -3.76 -0.25
N TYR A 328 -4.71 -4.17 -1.37
CA TYR A 328 -4.19 -5.53 -1.55
C TYR A 328 -2.67 -5.53 -1.49
N THR A 329 -2.10 -6.26 -0.54
CA THR A 329 -0.64 -6.42 -0.43
C THR A 329 -0.20 -7.74 -1.08
N PRO A 330 1.00 -7.80 -1.68
CA PRO A 330 1.58 -9.07 -2.12
C PRO A 330 1.65 -10.06 -0.95
N SER A 331 1.29 -11.32 -1.19
CA SER A 331 1.43 -12.36 -0.16
C SER A 331 2.91 -12.67 0.07
N GLY A 332 3.27 -12.81 1.35
CA GLY A 332 4.56 -13.30 1.79
C GLY A 332 4.73 -14.80 1.74
N ASP A 333 3.67 -15.53 1.41
CA ASP A 333 3.71 -16.98 1.30
C ASP A 333 4.53 -17.38 0.07
N ILE A 334 5.35 -18.40 0.25
CA ILE A 334 6.22 -18.91 -0.81
C ILE A 334 5.46 -19.88 -1.70
N THR A 335 5.92 -19.95 -2.94
CA THR A 335 5.38 -20.83 -3.97
C THR A 335 6.02 -22.21 -3.90
N GLY A 336 5.19 -23.25 -4.03
CA GLY A 336 5.58 -24.65 -4.10
C GLY A 336 4.35 -25.50 -4.41
N ALA A 337 4.52 -26.65 -5.06
CA ALA A 337 3.41 -27.58 -5.24
C ALA A 337 3.01 -28.15 -3.88
N SER A 338 1.71 -28.21 -3.61
CA SER A 338 1.23 -28.88 -2.39
C SER A 338 1.43 -30.39 -2.51
N ASP A 339 2.03 -30.98 -1.48
CA ASP A 339 2.10 -32.43 -1.30
C ASP A 339 1.24 -32.88 -0.13
N HIS A 340 0.99 -34.19 -0.10
CA HIS A 340 0.19 -34.86 0.92
C HIS A 340 0.85 -36.18 1.32
N ALA A 341 0.85 -36.46 2.61
CA ALA A 341 1.22 -37.75 3.18
C ALA A 341 0.19 -38.13 4.24
N GLN A 342 -0.24 -39.40 4.23
CA GLN A 342 -1.18 -39.94 5.20
C GLN A 342 -0.55 -41.07 5.99
N TYR A 343 -0.78 -41.06 7.30
CA TYR A 343 -0.31 -42.06 8.25
C TYR A 343 -1.50 -42.62 9.03
N LYS A 344 -1.41 -43.89 9.43
CA LYS A 344 -2.39 -44.53 10.31
C LYS A 344 -1.71 -44.90 11.63
N VAL A 345 -2.30 -44.49 12.75
CA VAL A 345 -1.81 -44.84 14.09
C VAL A 345 -2.09 -46.31 14.38
N THR A 346 -1.02 -47.08 14.60
CA THR A 346 -1.09 -48.53 14.89
C THR A 346 -0.84 -48.86 16.36
N THR A 347 -0.10 -48.01 17.07
CA THR A 347 0.26 -48.12 18.50
C THR A 347 0.32 -46.72 19.12
N ILE A 348 0.13 -46.59 20.44
CA ILE A 348 0.13 -45.30 21.19
C ILE A 348 1.16 -45.32 22.34
N ASP A 349 2.14 -46.22 22.29
CA ASP A 349 3.09 -46.38 23.39
C ASP A 349 4.22 -45.33 23.36
N GLU A 350 4.35 -44.60 22.25
CA GLU A 350 5.33 -43.53 22.04
C GLU A 350 4.78 -42.47 21.05
N PRO A 351 5.33 -41.24 21.03
CA PRO A 351 5.00 -40.22 20.03
C PRO A 351 5.14 -40.73 18.59
N LEU A 352 4.23 -40.31 17.70
CA LEU A 352 4.33 -40.67 16.30
C LEU A 352 5.38 -39.82 15.59
N THR A 353 6.39 -40.47 15.00
CA THR A 353 7.38 -39.81 14.15
C THR A 353 7.02 -39.92 12.67
N ILE A 354 6.88 -38.77 12.02
CA ILE A 354 6.72 -38.64 10.57
C ILE A 354 8.08 -38.27 9.96
N THR A 355 8.47 -38.93 8.87
CA THR A 355 9.76 -38.72 8.18
C THR A 355 9.74 -37.54 7.21
N TYR A 356 9.19 -36.42 7.65
CA TYR A 356 9.20 -35.13 6.98
C TYR A 356 9.50 -34.07 8.03
N GLY A 357 10.24 -33.04 7.65
CA GLY A 357 10.58 -31.93 8.54
C GLY A 357 10.79 -30.65 7.75
N TYR A 358 11.25 -29.61 8.43
CA TYR A 358 11.30 -28.29 7.84
C TYR A 358 12.21 -28.16 6.60
N ASP A 359 13.13 -29.10 6.38
CA ASP A 359 13.95 -29.16 5.17
C ASP A 359 13.12 -29.40 3.90
N ASN A 360 11.88 -29.91 4.02
CA ASN A 360 10.98 -30.19 2.91
C ASN A 360 10.17 -28.97 2.41
N TRP A 361 10.15 -27.86 3.15
CA TRP A 361 9.35 -26.70 2.80
C TRP A 361 10.05 -25.36 3.02
N ARG A 362 11.02 -25.27 3.93
CA ARG A 362 11.74 -24.01 4.16
C ARG A 362 12.54 -23.64 2.91
N PRO A 363 12.35 -22.44 2.35
CA PRO A 363 13.09 -21.99 1.19
C PRO A 363 14.45 -21.45 1.61
N GLN A 364 15.41 -21.46 0.69
CA GLN A 364 16.57 -20.58 0.81
C GLN A 364 16.12 -19.14 0.50
N GLN A 365 16.31 -18.21 1.44
CA GLN A 365 15.87 -16.82 1.29
C GLN A 365 17.06 -15.89 1.03
N GLU A 366 16.95 -15.14 -0.06
CA GLU A 366 17.86 -14.07 -0.40
C GLU A 366 17.11 -12.74 -0.55
N TYR A 367 17.54 -11.72 0.17
CA TYR A 367 17.00 -10.36 0.09
C TYR A 367 17.94 -9.49 -0.73
N LEU A 368 17.43 -8.96 -1.84
CA LEU A 368 18.16 -8.06 -2.74
C LEU A 368 17.69 -6.62 -2.50
N ILE A 369 18.60 -5.75 -2.12
CA ILE A 369 18.34 -4.34 -1.84
C ILE A 369 18.80 -3.52 -3.05
N HIS A 370 17.87 -2.94 -3.79
CA HIS A 370 18.15 -2.26 -5.07
C HIS A 370 17.22 -1.07 -5.29
N LYS A 371 17.30 -0.41 -6.46
CA LYS A 371 16.44 0.72 -6.81
C LYS A 371 15.60 0.42 -8.04
N ILE A 372 14.29 0.70 -7.95
CA ILE A 372 13.35 0.73 -9.08
C ILE A 372 12.85 2.16 -9.21
N ASP A 373 12.97 2.76 -10.40
CA ASP A 373 12.59 4.17 -10.65
C ASP A 373 13.19 5.15 -9.63
N ASN A 374 14.45 4.93 -9.25
CA ASN A 374 15.19 5.69 -8.23
C ASN A 374 14.64 5.58 -6.80
N GLN A 375 13.64 4.74 -6.56
CA GLN A 375 13.13 4.39 -5.24
C GLN A 375 13.77 3.12 -4.72
N LEU A 376 14.13 3.08 -3.44
CA LEU A 376 14.69 1.90 -2.79
C LEU A 376 13.63 0.78 -2.71
N SER A 377 14.03 -0.44 -3.03
CA SER A 377 13.18 -1.62 -3.05
C SER A 377 13.94 -2.83 -2.49
N ILE A 378 13.18 -3.75 -1.90
CA ILE A 378 13.67 -5.02 -1.39
C ILE A 378 12.97 -6.12 -2.18
N THR A 379 13.77 -6.94 -2.87
CA THR A 379 13.27 -8.13 -3.55
C THR A 379 13.65 -9.36 -2.76
N THR A 380 12.67 -10.10 -2.28
CA THR A 380 12.88 -11.46 -1.74
C THR A 380 12.96 -12.40 -2.93
N SER A 381 14.12 -13.00 -3.15
CA SER A 381 14.35 -14.05 -4.13
C SER A 381 14.39 -15.39 -3.43
N HIS A 382 13.62 -16.34 -3.97
CA HIS A 382 13.65 -17.72 -3.54
C HIS A 382 14.50 -18.56 -4.50
N SER A 383 14.96 -19.72 -4.04
CA SER A 383 15.75 -20.67 -4.84
C SER A 383 15.01 -21.19 -6.07
N ASP A 384 13.68 -21.02 -6.14
CA ASP A 384 12.83 -21.48 -7.23
C ASP A 384 12.61 -20.45 -8.34
N GLY A 385 13.27 -19.29 -8.24
CA GLY A 385 13.21 -18.18 -9.18
C GLY A 385 12.03 -17.24 -8.97
N VAL A 386 11.15 -17.50 -7.99
CA VAL A 386 10.04 -16.59 -7.66
C VAL A 386 10.54 -15.44 -6.81
N THR A 387 10.19 -14.23 -7.23
CA THR A 387 10.61 -12.99 -6.58
C THR A 387 9.42 -12.17 -6.12
N ASN A 388 9.39 -11.80 -4.84
CA ASN A 388 8.46 -10.80 -4.32
C ASN A 388 9.18 -9.47 -4.17
N ILE A 389 8.65 -8.42 -4.80
CA ILE A 389 9.22 -7.07 -4.73
C ILE A 389 8.38 -6.22 -3.79
N THR A 390 9.03 -5.67 -2.77
CA THR A 390 8.42 -4.74 -1.83
C THR A 390 9.17 -3.41 -1.92
N ARG A 391 8.44 -2.30 -2.11
CA ARG A 391 9.06 -0.96 -2.03
C ARG A 391 9.48 -0.66 -0.59
N THR A 392 10.65 -0.07 -0.41
CA THR A 392 11.18 0.24 0.92
C THR A 392 10.33 1.31 1.62
N GLY A 393 10.09 1.11 2.92
CA GLY A 393 9.18 1.91 3.74
C GLY A 393 7.82 1.25 4.00
N ASN A 394 7.56 0.07 3.42
CA ASN A 394 6.54 -0.82 3.94
C ASN A 394 6.97 -1.29 5.34
N ALA A 395 6.28 -0.82 6.38
CA ALA A 395 6.50 -1.23 7.77
C ALA A 395 6.00 -2.66 8.07
N GLU A 396 6.02 -3.56 7.09
CA GLU A 396 5.62 -4.95 7.29
C GLU A 396 6.71 -5.68 8.06
N LEU A 397 6.33 -6.52 9.02
CA LEU A 397 7.25 -7.34 9.78
C LEU A 397 7.42 -8.70 9.11
N TYR A 398 8.64 -9.04 8.73
CA TYR A 398 8.95 -10.33 8.11
C TYR A 398 9.29 -11.38 9.17
N SER A 399 8.73 -12.57 9.00
CA SER A 399 8.91 -13.69 9.91
C SER A 399 10.00 -14.61 9.37
N ILE A 400 10.90 -15.05 10.24
CA ILE A 400 12.00 -15.96 9.90
C ILE A 400 12.01 -17.12 10.89
N GLY A 401 12.36 -18.31 10.41
CA GLY A 401 12.50 -19.51 11.23
C GLY A 401 13.70 -19.47 12.17
N VAL A 402 13.58 -20.22 13.27
CA VAL A 402 14.72 -20.59 14.11
C VAL A 402 15.63 -21.56 13.34
N GLY A 403 16.95 -21.34 13.35
CA GLY A 403 17.90 -22.14 12.59
C GLY A 403 17.99 -21.79 11.10
N GLN A 404 17.29 -20.74 10.66
CA GLN A 404 17.22 -20.33 9.25
C GLN A 404 18.45 -19.53 8.83
N GLU A 405 19.01 -19.85 7.67
CA GLU A 405 20.04 -19.06 7.01
C GLU A 405 19.42 -18.05 6.03
N LEU A 406 19.95 -16.83 6.04
CA LEU A 406 19.50 -15.69 5.25
C LEU A 406 20.70 -15.06 4.56
N THR A 407 20.49 -14.58 3.34
CA THR A 407 21.47 -13.76 2.64
C THR A 407 20.86 -12.41 2.28
N PHE A 408 21.56 -11.33 2.58
CA PHE A 408 21.21 -9.96 2.19
C PHE A 408 22.26 -9.44 1.21
N ARG A 409 21.84 -8.94 0.05
CA ARG A 409 22.74 -8.31 -0.94
C ARG A 409 22.36 -6.87 -1.20
N GLY A 410 23.28 -5.95 -0.92
CA GLY A 410 23.20 -4.56 -1.34
C GLY A 410 23.61 -4.41 -2.81
N LEU A 411 22.70 -3.97 -3.66
CA LEU A 411 22.94 -3.61 -5.06
C LEU A 411 22.95 -2.09 -5.29
N THR A 412 22.78 -1.31 -4.21
CA THR A 412 22.79 0.17 -4.22
C THR A 412 24.19 0.78 -4.17
N GLY A 413 25.21 -0.01 -3.82
CA GLY A 413 26.57 0.48 -3.55
C GLY A 413 26.76 1.10 -2.16
N THR A 414 25.72 1.14 -1.33
CA THR A 414 25.74 1.68 0.04
C THR A 414 25.92 0.56 1.07
N THR A 415 26.44 0.91 2.26
CA THR A 415 26.80 -0.10 3.27
C THR A 415 25.55 -0.60 3.97
N LEU A 416 25.40 -1.93 3.99
CA LEU A 416 24.32 -2.62 4.68
C LEU A 416 24.77 -2.99 6.09
N THR A 417 23.88 -2.86 7.07
CA THR A 417 24.12 -3.32 8.44
C THR A 417 22.88 -3.99 9.02
N LEU A 418 23.08 -4.88 9.99
CA LEU A 418 22.00 -5.46 10.78
C LEU A 418 22.08 -4.87 12.19
N VAL A 419 20.95 -4.46 12.74
CA VAL A 419 20.85 -3.90 14.10
C VAL A 419 19.82 -4.72 14.88
N SER A 420 20.16 -5.19 16.07
CA SER A 420 19.21 -5.82 16.99
C SER A 420 19.31 -5.12 18.34
N HIS A 421 18.17 -4.73 18.91
CA HIS A 421 18.08 -4.06 20.21
C HIS A 421 19.04 -2.85 20.33
N GLY A 422 19.14 -2.04 19.26
CA GLY A 422 20.01 -0.87 19.19
C GLY A 422 21.50 -1.17 19.05
N THR A 423 21.90 -2.44 18.91
CA THR A 423 23.29 -2.86 18.73
C THR A 423 23.51 -3.40 17.31
N THR A 424 24.53 -2.89 16.62
CA THR A 424 24.92 -3.41 15.31
C THR A 424 25.53 -4.80 15.45
N ILE A 425 25.05 -5.74 14.64
CA ILE A 425 25.58 -7.10 14.56
C ILE A 425 26.80 -7.10 13.64
N THR A 426 27.95 -7.49 14.17
CA THR A 426 29.23 -7.50 13.46
C THR A 426 29.90 -8.87 13.43
N ASP A 427 29.42 -9.82 14.24
CA ASP A 427 30.00 -11.15 14.42
C ASP A 427 29.00 -12.11 15.10
N ASN A 428 29.49 -13.29 15.52
CA ASN A 428 28.71 -14.34 16.18
C ASN A 428 28.60 -14.13 17.71
N SER A 429 28.89 -12.95 18.26
CA SER A 429 28.86 -12.71 19.72
C SER A 429 27.46 -12.72 20.32
N SER A 430 26.45 -12.40 19.51
CA SER A 430 25.05 -12.42 19.93
C SER A 430 24.55 -13.86 20.06
N SER A 431 23.98 -14.24 21.21
CA SER A 431 23.52 -15.61 21.47
C SER A 431 22.47 -16.11 20.48
N TRP A 432 21.67 -15.20 19.93
CA TRP A 432 20.65 -15.48 18.93
C TRP A 432 21.21 -15.62 17.50
N VAL A 433 22.53 -15.51 17.30
CA VAL A 433 23.19 -15.63 16.01
C VAL A 433 24.08 -16.87 16.03
N GLU A 434 23.81 -17.84 15.15
CA GLU A 434 24.66 -19.02 15.01
C GLU A 434 25.87 -18.71 14.13
N THR A 435 25.64 -18.10 12.96
CA THR A 435 26.69 -17.63 12.06
C THR A 435 26.37 -16.25 11.50
N TYR A 436 27.40 -15.42 11.38
CA TYR A 436 27.37 -14.12 10.75
C TYR A 436 28.63 -13.97 9.89
N SER A 437 28.45 -13.49 8.66
CA SER A 437 29.55 -13.07 7.81
C SER A 437 29.13 -11.86 6.97
N ALA A 438 30.05 -10.92 6.81
CA ALA A 438 29.86 -9.77 5.94
C ALA A 438 31.06 -9.68 4.98
N THR A 439 30.80 -9.80 3.68
CA THR A 439 31.82 -9.71 2.64
C THR A 439 31.36 -8.75 1.55
N GLY A 440 32.00 -7.59 1.43
CA GLY A 440 31.59 -6.55 0.49
C GLY A 440 30.18 -6.04 0.79
N LEU A 441 29.27 -6.14 -0.18
CA LEU A 441 27.86 -5.74 -0.04
C LEU A 441 26.93 -6.92 0.32
N VAL A 442 27.50 -8.03 0.80
CA VAL A 442 26.73 -9.25 1.13
C VAL A 442 26.85 -9.55 2.62
N ILE A 443 25.72 -9.75 3.28
CA ILE A 443 25.63 -10.23 4.66
C ILE A 443 24.94 -11.59 4.64
N THR A 444 25.54 -12.58 5.29
CA THR A 444 24.91 -13.88 5.55
C THR A 444 24.75 -14.06 7.05
N LEU A 445 23.54 -14.43 7.48
CA LEU A 445 23.17 -14.62 8.88
C LEU A 445 22.42 -15.95 9.04
N LYS A 446 22.81 -16.77 10.00
CA LYS A 446 22.01 -17.92 10.45
C LYS A 446 21.50 -17.69 11.88
N THR A 447 20.19 -17.81 12.07
CA THR A 447 19.57 -17.71 13.40
C THR A 447 19.88 -18.96 14.22
N SER A 448 20.00 -18.81 15.55
CA SER A 448 20.27 -19.90 16.49
C SER A 448 19.00 -20.52 17.09
N ALA A 449 19.14 -21.62 17.83
CA ALA A 449 18.06 -22.20 18.64
C ALA A 449 17.49 -21.26 19.73
N THR A 450 18.24 -20.23 20.15
CA THR A 450 17.82 -19.26 21.18
C THR A 450 17.13 -18.02 20.61
N SER A 451 16.96 -17.95 19.29
CA SER A 451 16.54 -16.73 18.60
C SER A 451 15.04 -16.49 18.61
N ASP A 452 14.26 -17.41 19.15
CA ASP A 452 12.80 -17.28 19.19
C ASP A 452 12.37 -15.96 19.86
N ASN A 453 11.44 -15.25 19.23
CA ASN A 453 11.01 -13.88 19.57
C ASN A 453 12.09 -12.78 19.48
N THR A 454 13.21 -13.03 18.82
CA THR A 454 14.22 -11.98 18.59
C THR A 454 13.85 -11.11 17.40
N ARG A 455 13.92 -9.78 17.58
CA ARG A 455 13.77 -8.81 16.50
C ARG A 455 15.11 -8.23 16.05
N PHE A 456 15.22 -7.96 14.76
CA PHE A 456 16.34 -7.23 14.20
C PHE A 456 15.90 -6.44 12.96
N ASP A 457 16.65 -5.40 12.65
CA ASP A 457 16.41 -4.46 11.58
C ASP A 457 17.53 -4.52 10.56
N LEU A 458 17.15 -4.42 9.30
CA LEU A 458 18.05 -4.16 8.20
C LEU A 458 18.18 -2.65 8.02
N VAL A 459 19.41 -2.15 8.05
CA VAL A 459 19.70 -0.72 8.05
C VAL A 459 20.60 -0.37 6.87
N LEU A 460 20.21 0.68 6.14
CA LEU A 460 20.95 1.26 5.02
C LEU A 460 21.19 2.75 5.31
N ASP A 461 22.46 3.16 5.33
CA ASP A 461 22.87 4.55 5.63
C ASP A 461 22.23 5.14 6.91
N GLY A 462 22.10 4.30 7.95
CA GLY A 462 21.51 4.69 9.25
C GLY A 462 19.98 4.69 9.31
N ASN A 463 19.29 4.41 8.20
CA ASN A 463 17.84 4.29 8.15
C ASN A 463 17.41 2.82 8.17
N VAL A 464 16.41 2.48 8.99
CA VAL A 464 15.78 1.16 8.96
C VAL A 464 14.99 1.01 7.66
N ILE A 465 15.30 -0.04 6.90
CA ILE A 465 14.65 -0.32 5.61
C ILE A 465 13.69 -1.50 5.67
N GLN A 466 13.90 -2.44 6.62
CA GLN A 466 13.04 -3.61 6.83
C GLN A 466 13.27 -4.16 8.24
N SER A 467 12.19 -4.61 8.89
CA SER A 467 12.25 -5.25 10.21
C SER A 467 11.89 -6.73 10.12
N PHE A 468 12.50 -7.52 11.00
CA PHE A 468 12.39 -8.96 11.03
C PHE A 468 12.10 -9.47 12.45
N ILE A 469 11.35 -10.56 12.54
CA ILE A 469 11.16 -11.33 13.77
C ILE A 469 11.47 -12.79 13.53
N VAL A 470 12.27 -13.35 14.42
CA VAL A 470 12.57 -14.79 14.42
C VAL A 470 11.55 -15.50 15.30
N THR A 471 10.91 -16.55 14.78
CA THR A 471 9.87 -17.30 15.49
C THR A 471 9.86 -18.77 15.10
N LYS A 472 9.59 -19.66 16.07
CA LYS A 472 9.32 -21.09 15.82
C LYS A 472 8.03 -21.33 15.05
N GLN A 473 7.08 -20.40 15.11
CA GLN A 473 5.79 -20.52 14.43
C GLN A 473 5.86 -20.23 12.93
N TRP A 474 7.02 -19.81 12.41
CA TRP A 474 7.20 -19.55 10.99
C TRP A 474 6.86 -20.77 10.13
N ASP A 475 7.16 -21.98 10.61
CA ASP A 475 6.89 -23.20 9.87
C ASP A 475 5.40 -23.49 9.67
N ASN A 476 4.54 -22.96 10.54
CA ASN A 476 3.09 -23.16 10.46
C ASN A 476 2.48 -22.56 9.18
N ILE A 477 3.21 -21.67 8.50
CA ILE A 477 2.82 -21.08 7.22
C ILE A 477 2.91 -22.12 6.08
N PHE A 478 3.75 -23.15 6.24
CA PHE A 478 4.09 -24.05 5.13
C PHE A 478 3.44 -25.42 5.21
N HIS A 479 2.89 -25.79 6.37
CA HIS A 479 2.33 -27.12 6.59
C HIS A 479 1.06 -27.08 7.43
N ASN A 480 0.21 -28.09 7.24
CA ASN A 480 -0.98 -28.33 8.03
C ASN A 480 -1.04 -29.81 8.40
N ILE A 481 -1.30 -30.11 9.67
CA ILE A 481 -1.43 -31.47 10.19
C ILE A 481 -2.80 -31.63 10.84
N THR A 482 -3.52 -32.65 10.41
CA THR A 482 -4.83 -32.98 10.97
C THR A 482 -4.88 -34.42 11.45
N VAL A 483 -5.60 -34.66 12.55
CA VAL A 483 -5.98 -35.99 13.03
C VAL A 483 -7.46 -36.18 12.74
N ASN A 484 -7.80 -37.15 11.90
CA ASN A 484 -9.17 -37.42 11.43
C ASN A 484 -9.87 -36.19 10.83
N GLY A 485 -9.10 -35.27 10.23
CA GLY A 485 -9.60 -34.01 9.66
C GLY A 485 -9.66 -32.82 10.63
N ASP A 486 -9.39 -33.03 11.92
CA ASP A 486 -9.32 -31.95 12.91
C ASP A 486 -7.89 -31.42 13.06
N VAL A 487 -7.72 -30.09 13.03
CA VAL A 487 -6.41 -29.43 13.18
C VAL A 487 -5.87 -29.62 14.58
N ILE A 488 -4.60 -30.03 14.67
CA ILE A 488 -3.92 -30.28 15.93
C ILE A 488 -3.39 -28.96 16.53
N ALA A 489 -3.43 -28.84 17.85
CA ALA A 489 -2.82 -27.71 18.54
C ALA A 489 -1.29 -27.69 18.32
N PRO A 490 -0.68 -26.54 17.96
CA PRO A 490 0.76 -26.46 17.70
C PRO A 490 1.66 -26.94 18.85
N ALA A 491 1.18 -26.90 20.10
CA ALA A 491 1.92 -27.38 21.27
C ALA A 491 2.11 -28.92 21.30
N MET A 492 1.32 -29.66 20.52
CA MET A 492 1.37 -31.13 20.44
C MET A 492 2.23 -31.62 19.27
N ILE A 493 2.86 -30.70 18.53
CA ILE A 493 3.67 -30.99 17.35
C ILE A 493 5.07 -30.41 17.58
N THR A 494 6.10 -31.25 17.42
CA THR A 494 7.49 -30.79 17.37
C THR A 494 8.04 -31.01 15.98
N VAL A 495 8.38 -29.93 15.29
CA VAL A 495 8.97 -29.97 13.94
C VAL A 495 10.49 -29.87 14.03
N GLY A 496 11.18 -30.93 13.62
CA GLY A 496 12.63 -30.96 13.40
C GLY A 496 13.00 -30.78 11.93
N ALA A 497 14.30 -30.90 11.63
CA ALA A 497 14.82 -30.72 10.26
C ALA A 497 14.24 -31.72 9.26
N THR A 498 14.20 -32.99 9.66
CA THR A 498 13.81 -34.11 8.81
C THR A 498 12.64 -34.92 9.36
N THR A 499 12.15 -34.57 10.55
CA THR A 499 11.11 -35.31 11.25
C THR A 499 10.11 -34.39 11.93
N ILE A 500 8.86 -34.85 12.04
CA ILE A 500 7.81 -34.27 12.89
C ILE A 500 7.46 -35.30 13.94
N GLU A 501 7.37 -34.88 15.19
CA GLU A 501 6.88 -35.68 16.32
C GLU A 501 5.51 -35.18 16.75
N ILE A 502 4.53 -36.08 16.82
CA ILE A 502 3.17 -35.81 17.30
C ILE A 502 2.98 -36.49 18.65
N ASP A 503 2.57 -35.70 19.64
CA ASP A 503 2.34 -36.17 21.01
C ASP A 503 1.30 -37.30 21.07
N GLU A 504 1.62 -38.37 21.79
CA GLU A 504 0.75 -39.55 21.91
C GLU A 504 -0.58 -39.29 22.64
N SER A 505 -0.65 -38.24 23.48
CA SER A 505 -1.82 -37.92 24.31
C SER A 505 -3.06 -37.50 23.50
N ILE A 506 -2.86 -37.13 22.24
CA ILE A 506 -3.93 -36.75 21.30
C ILE A 506 -4.25 -37.84 20.28
N LEU A 507 -3.59 -38.99 20.36
CA LEU A 507 -3.71 -40.07 19.37
C LEU A 507 -4.48 -41.27 19.93
N ALA A 508 -5.27 -41.90 19.08
CA ALA A 508 -5.93 -43.17 19.32
C ALA A 508 -5.57 -44.21 18.24
N VAL A 509 -5.63 -45.50 18.59
CA VAL A 509 -5.40 -46.58 17.63
C VAL A 509 -6.44 -46.49 16.52
N ASN A 510 -5.97 -46.48 15.27
CA ASN A 510 -6.71 -46.27 14.02
C ASN A 510 -7.00 -44.82 13.63
N ASP A 511 -6.49 -43.83 14.36
CA ASP A 511 -6.53 -42.45 13.87
C ASP A 511 -5.77 -42.31 12.54
N LEU A 512 -6.30 -41.47 11.66
CA LEU A 512 -5.67 -41.07 10.42
C LEU A 512 -5.04 -39.69 10.60
N ILE A 513 -3.77 -39.58 10.20
CA ILE A 513 -3.02 -38.33 10.26
C ILE A 513 -2.71 -37.91 8.84
N ASP A 514 -3.18 -36.73 8.47
CA ASP A 514 -2.93 -36.12 7.17
C ASP A 514 -1.99 -34.93 7.34
N LEU A 515 -0.85 -35.01 6.65
CA LEU A 515 0.13 -33.94 6.52
C LEU A 515 0.01 -33.34 5.11
N TYR A 516 -0.27 -32.04 5.04
CA TYR A 516 -0.21 -31.24 3.82
C TYR A 516 0.93 -30.22 3.96
N TRP A 517 1.74 -30.04 2.92
CA TRP A 517 2.78 -29.01 2.94
C TRP A 517 3.10 -28.46 1.55
N LYS A 518 3.65 -27.24 1.51
CA LYS A 518 4.19 -26.61 0.29
C LYS A 518 5.62 -27.10 0.08
N ASN A 519 5.85 -27.93 -0.94
CA ASN A 519 7.16 -28.55 -1.17
C ASN A 519 8.16 -27.56 -1.80
N ASN A 520 9.37 -27.49 -1.26
CA ASN A 520 10.48 -26.67 -1.77
C ASN A 520 11.33 -27.34 -2.87
N ASP A 521 11.10 -28.62 -3.18
CA ASP A 521 11.78 -29.37 -4.23
C ASP A 521 11.36 -28.86 -5.62
N LEU A 522 12.32 -28.25 -6.32
CA LEU A 522 12.13 -27.70 -7.67
C LEU A 522 11.73 -28.76 -8.70
N THR A 523 12.13 -30.03 -8.49
CA THR A 523 11.77 -31.13 -9.40
C THR A 523 10.30 -31.52 -9.27
N ASN A 524 9.68 -31.25 -8.12
CA ASN A 524 8.29 -31.57 -7.87
C ASN A 524 7.32 -30.81 -8.79
N LYS A 525 7.70 -29.61 -9.25
CA LYS A 525 6.92 -28.81 -10.22
C LYS A 525 6.57 -29.58 -11.52
N THR A 526 7.27 -30.69 -11.80
CA THR A 526 7.05 -31.54 -12.98
C THR A 526 6.28 -32.83 -12.69
N THR A 527 6.17 -33.22 -11.42
CA THR A 527 5.58 -34.51 -11.00
C THR A 527 4.22 -34.37 -10.32
N ASN A 528 3.99 -33.25 -9.63
CA ASN A 528 2.74 -32.99 -8.95
C ASN A 528 2.16 -31.64 -9.40
N THR A 529 0.83 -31.58 -9.54
CA THR A 529 0.11 -30.38 -9.96
C THR A 529 -0.89 -30.00 -8.87
N SER A 530 -0.64 -28.89 -8.18
CA SER A 530 -1.60 -28.29 -7.25
C SER A 530 -2.26 -27.07 -7.87
N LEU A 531 -3.50 -26.79 -7.46
CA LEU A 531 -4.19 -25.54 -7.81
C LEU A 531 -3.48 -24.37 -7.10
N PRO A 532 -3.13 -23.28 -7.81
CA PRO A 532 -2.64 -22.07 -7.16
C PRO A 532 -3.67 -21.49 -6.18
N ASP A 533 -3.21 -20.95 -5.05
CA ASP A 533 -4.07 -20.38 -3.99
C ASP A 533 -5.02 -19.32 -4.56
N VAL A 534 -4.54 -18.49 -5.50
CA VAL A 534 -5.36 -17.47 -6.17
C VAL A 534 -6.57 -18.07 -6.91
N HIS A 535 -6.44 -19.25 -7.52
CA HIS A 535 -7.55 -19.93 -8.21
C HIS A 535 -8.46 -20.67 -7.24
N ALA A 536 -7.90 -21.23 -6.17
CA ALA A 536 -8.67 -21.86 -5.12
C ALA A 536 -9.59 -20.85 -4.40
N HIS A 537 -9.11 -19.62 -4.21
CA HIS A 537 -9.80 -18.59 -3.43
C HIS A 537 -10.53 -17.52 -4.25
N ASN A 538 -10.03 -17.15 -5.43
CA ASN A 538 -10.63 -16.11 -6.28
C ASN A 538 -10.43 -16.38 -7.79
N ALA A 539 -11.01 -17.47 -8.29
CA ALA A 539 -10.91 -17.86 -9.71
C ALA A 539 -11.36 -16.78 -10.71
N ASN A 540 -12.24 -15.86 -10.31
CA ASN A 540 -12.77 -14.80 -11.18
C ASN A 540 -11.99 -13.47 -11.08
N ASN A 541 -10.98 -13.39 -10.21
CA ASN A 541 -10.26 -12.17 -9.87
C ASN A 541 -11.19 -10.99 -9.53
N ALA A 542 -12.27 -11.28 -8.81
CA ALA A 542 -13.23 -10.27 -8.42
C ALA A 542 -12.68 -9.47 -7.23
N VAL A 543 -12.78 -8.14 -7.30
CA VAL A 543 -12.49 -7.26 -6.16
C VAL A 543 -13.57 -7.40 -5.09
N ILE A 544 -13.19 -7.37 -3.81
CA ILE A 544 -14.15 -7.34 -2.71
C ILE A 544 -14.63 -5.90 -2.47
N GLU A 545 -15.76 -5.51 -3.05
CA GLU A 545 -16.33 -4.16 -2.89
C GLU A 545 -17.03 -3.99 -1.54
N THR A 546 -17.81 -4.99 -1.13
CA THR A 546 -18.58 -5.00 0.12
C THR A 546 -18.57 -6.40 0.74
N PHE A 547 -18.65 -6.48 2.07
CA PHE A 547 -18.63 -7.76 2.78
C PHE A 547 -19.22 -7.68 4.18
N THR A 548 -19.56 -8.83 4.75
CA THR A 548 -19.89 -9.03 6.16
C THR A 548 -18.74 -9.71 6.91
N LEU A 549 -18.73 -9.62 8.24
CA LEU A 549 -17.69 -10.27 9.05
C LEU A 549 -17.71 -11.79 8.89
N SER A 550 -18.89 -12.42 8.81
CA SER A 550 -18.99 -13.87 8.60
C SER A 550 -18.41 -14.33 7.26
N GLU A 551 -18.53 -13.53 6.20
CA GLU A 551 -17.95 -13.86 4.88
C GLU A 551 -16.42 -13.80 4.88
N THR A 552 -15.83 -12.99 5.76
CA THR A 552 -14.37 -12.76 5.82
C THR A 552 -13.72 -13.46 7.01
N ILE A 553 -14.48 -14.19 7.82
CA ILE A 553 -14.00 -14.73 9.11
C ILE A 553 -12.84 -15.72 8.97
N ASN A 554 -12.86 -16.53 7.92
CA ASN A 554 -11.78 -17.47 7.63
C ASN A 554 -10.50 -16.71 7.25
N HIS A 555 -10.62 -15.61 6.51
CA HIS A 555 -9.48 -14.75 6.18
C HIS A 555 -8.85 -14.17 7.44
N TRP A 556 -9.65 -13.63 8.36
CA TRP A 556 -9.17 -13.07 9.62
C TRP A 556 -8.55 -14.14 10.53
N GLY A 557 -9.19 -15.31 10.63
CA GLY A 557 -8.67 -16.43 11.41
C GLY A 557 -7.31 -16.89 10.90
N ASP A 558 -7.19 -17.06 9.59
CA ASP A 558 -5.93 -17.46 8.96
C ASP A 558 -4.83 -16.41 9.17
N LYS A 559 -5.12 -15.13 8.92
CA LYS A 559 -4.22 -13.99 9.21
C LYS A 559 -3.74 -13.97 10.65
N LEU A 560 -4.61 -14.24 11.63
CA LEU A 560 -4.27 -14.24 13.05
C LEU A 560 -3.39 -15.44 13.42
N ASN A 561 -3.71 -16.62 12.91
CA ASN A 561 -3.02 -17.85 13.25
C ASN A 561 -1.58 -17.93 12.71
N VAL A 562 -1.25 -17.17 11.66
CA VAL A 562 0.12 -17.03 11.16
C VAL A 562 0.94 -15.97 11.91
N MET A 563 0.35 -15.21 12.83
CA MET A 563 1.07 -14.13 13.52
C MET A 563 2.08 -14.67 14.54
N PRO A 564 3.32 -14.15 14.57
CA PRO A 564 4.33 -14.57 15.52
C PRO A 564 3.92 -14.35 16.98
N GLY A 565 3.87 -15.43 17.75
CA GLY A 565 3.50 -15.46 19.15
C GLY A 565 1.99 -15.50 19.43
N PHE A 566 1.14 -15.62 18.40
CA PHE A 566 -0.31 -15.69 18.62
C PHE A 566 -0.68 -16.98 19.35
N ASN A 567 -1.65 -16.89 20.27
CA ASN A 567 -2.11 -18.01 21.09
C ASN A 567 -3.13 -18.93 20.38
N SER A 568 -3.30 -18.76 19.07
CA SER A 568 -4.25 -19.49 18.22
C SER A 568 -5.72 -19.36 18.64
N ASN A 569 -6.06 -18.36 19.48
CA ASN A 569 -7.42 -18.11 19.88
C ASN A 569 -8.04 -16.95 19.08
N THR A 570 -8.60 -17.27 17.91
CA THR A 570 -9.24 -16.28 17.03
C THR A 570 -10.44 -15.58 17.68
N PHE A 571 -11.12 -16.21 18.65
CA PHE A 571 -12.36 -15.70 19.24
C PHE A 571 -12.26 -15.44 20.75
N GLY A 572 -12.89 -14.36 21.21
CA GLY A 572 -12.90 -14.01 22.63
C GLY A 572 -11.56 -13.44 23.10
N ASP A 573 -11.15 -13.79 24.32
CA ASP A 573 -9.96 -13.24 24.95
C ASP A 573 -8.69 -13.83 24.32
N ASN A 574 -7.91 -12.99 23.64
CA ASN A 574 -6.69 -13.39 22.96
C ASN A 574 -5.53 -12.42 23.20
N ASN A 575 -4.33 -12.82 22.79
CA ASN A 575 -3.11 -12.05 23.00
C ASN A 575 -2.74 -11.15 21.80
N TYR A 576 -3.65 -10.95 20.84
CA TYR A 576 -3.39 -10.19 19.60
C TYR A 576 -2.74 -8.83 19.89
N ALA A 577 -3.25 -8.07 20.85
CA ALA A 577 -2.73 -6.74 21.17
C ALA A 577 -1.31 -6.72 21.77
N SER A 578 -0.81 -7.87 22.25
CA SER A 578 0.50 -7.98 22.90
C SER A 578 1.58 -8.59 22.00
N ILE A 579 1.22 -8.99 20.79
CA ILE A 579 2.14 -9.62 19.84
C ILE A 579 2.47 -8.64 18.70
N PRO A 580 3.61 -8.83 18.01
CA PRO A 580 3.86 -8.17 16.74
C PRO A 580 2.77 -8.47 15.71
N HIS A 581 2.34 -7.43 14.98
CA HIS A 581 1.39 -7.57 13.88
C HIS A 581 2.11 -7.59 12.54
N THR A 582 1.61 -8.40 11.61
CA THR A 582 2.04 -8.39 10.21
C THR A 582 0.86 -8.70 9.31
N SER A 583 0.71 -7.93 8.24
CA SER A 583 -0.26 -8.19 7.16
C SER A 583 0.30 -9.08 6.06
N TYR A 584 1.59 -9.43 6.13
CA TYR A 584 2.32 -10.00 5.00
C TYR A 584 2.00 -11.49 4.75
N TYR A 585 1.82 -12.29 5.81
CA TYR A 585 1.57 -13.73 5.70
C TYR A 585 0.08 -14.08 5.82
N GLY A 586 -0.29 -15.26 5.32
CA GLY A 586 -1.63 -15.82 5.44
C GLY A 586 -2.74 -15.02 4.76
N GLY A 587 -3.98 -15.43 5.02
CA GLY A 587 -5.21 -14.88 4.46
C GLY A 587 -5.75 -15.70 3.29
N THR A 588 -7.08 -15.71 3.14
CA THR A 588 -7.80 -16.49 2.11
C THR A 588 -8.46 -15.61 1.03
N ILE A 589 -8.11 -14.33 0.95
CA ILE A 589 -8.69 -13.37 0.00
C ILE A 589 -7.54 -12.90 -0.88
N PHE A 590 -7.60 -13.29 -2.14
CA PHE A 590 -6.53 -13.07 -3.10
C PHE A 590 -7.02 -12.29 -4.30
N MET A 591 -6.12 -11.53 -4.91
CA MET A 591 -6.24 -11.03 -6.28
C MET A 591 -4.93 -11.31 -7.01
N HIS A 592 -5.01 -11.50 -8.32
CA HIS A 592 -3.84 -11.59 -9.18
C HIS A 592 -3.71 -10.32 -10.03
N GLU A 593 -2.47 -9.92 -10.32
CA GLU A 593 -2.18 -8.77 -11.19
C GLU A 593 -2.55 -9.05 -12.66
N ASP A 594 -2.46 -10.31 -13.10
CA ASP A 594 -2.67 -10.73 -14.49
C ASP A 594 -3.99 -11.46 -14.68
N ILE A 595 -4.85 -11.03 -15.60
CA ILE A 595 -6.03 -11.81 -16.02
C ILE A 595 -5.63 -13.21 -16.48
N SER A 596 -5.78 -14.20 -15.57
CA SER A 596 -5.55 -15.64 -15.82
C SER A 596 -6.17 -16.12 -17.11
N ILE A 597 -7.27 -15.50 -17.52
CA ILE A 597 -7.99 -15.83 -18.73
C ILE A 597 -7.09 -15.81 -19.98
N MET A 598 -6.06 -14.95 -20.05
CA MET A 598 -5.16 -14.95 -21.20
C MET A 598 -4.22 -16.17 -21.17
N ASN A 599 -3.80 -16.60 -19.97
CA ASN A 599 -2.99 -17.79 -19.77
C ASN A 599 -3.82 -19.07 -20.02
N ASP A 600 -5.05 -19.11 -19.50
CA ASP A 600 -6.00 -20.21 -19.71
C ASP A 600 -6.46 -20.31 -21.17
N ILE A 601 -6.65 -19.19 -21.88
CA ILE A 601 -6.91 -19.20 -23.33
C ILE A 601 -5.74 -19.83 -24.10
N ASN A 602 -4.50 -19.56 -23.68
CA ASN A 602 -3.30 -20.12 -24.33
C ASN A 602 -3.12 -21.62 -24.06
N TYR A 603 -3.57 -22.13 -22.91
CA TYR A 603 -3.51 -23.56 -22.58
C TYR A 603 -4.75 -24.36 -23.01
N SER A 604 -5.91 -23.71 -23.16
CA SER A 604 -7.17 -24.38 -23.46
C SER A 604 -7.37 -24.69 -24.96
N ASP A 605 -6.72 -23.95 -25.87
CA ASP A 605 -6.76 -24.24 -27.30
C ASP A 605 -5.36 -24.40 -27.91
N ASN A 606 -5.05 -25.62 -28.32
CA ASN A 606 -3.81 -25.95 -29.04
C ASN A 606 -3.66 -25.21 -30.38
N LYS A 607 -4.72 -24.56 -30.88
CA LYS A 607 -4.71 -23.71 -32.07
C LYS A 607 -4.20 -22.28 -31.80
N LEU A 608 -4.15 -21.83 -30.54
CA LEU A 608 -3.70 -20.50 -30.12
C LEU A 608 -2.28 -20.53 -29.53
N SER A 609 -1.33 -21.14 -30.25
CA SER A 609 0.07 -21.19 -29.81
C SER A 609 0.81 -19.90 -30.18
N ILE A 610 1.14 -19.05 -29.19
CA ILE A 610 2.00 -17.86 -29.39
C ILE A 610 3.40 -18.29 -29.86
N THR A 611 3.98 -19.34 -29.27
CA THR A 611 5.26 -19.90 -29.73
C THR A 611 5.16 -20.40 -31.17
N GLY A 612 4.03 -21.02 -31.54
CA GLY A 612 3.72 -21.39 -32.91
C GLY A 612 3.65 -20.18 -33.83
N ALA A 613 2.90 -19.14 -33.45
CA ALA A 613 2.79 -17.90 -34.22
C ALA A 613 4.14 -17.18 -34.40
N LEU A 614 4.96 -17.09 -33.34
CA LEU A 614 6.32 -16.53 -33.40
C LEU A 614 7.25 -17.38 -34.26
N THR A 615 7.14 -18.71 -34.15
CA THR A 615 7.92 -19.64 -34.98
C THR A 615 7.53 -19.55 -36.45
N GLU A 616 6.23 -19.44 -36.75
CA GLU A 616 5.74 -19.24 -38.12
C GLU A 616 6.12 -17.87 -38.67
N GLN A 617 6.04 -16.80 -37.86
CA GLN A 617 6.52 -15.47 -38.25
C GLN A 617 8.03 -15.47 -38.53
N ALA A 618 8.82 -16.16 -37.70
CA ALA A 618 10.26 -16.33 -37.91
C ALA A 618 10.57 -17.14 -39.17
N LYS A 619 9.86 -18.26 -39.41
CA LYS A 619 9.98 -19.05 -40.64
C LYS A 619 9.61 -18.23 -41.87
N GLU A 620 8.56 -17.44 -41.80
CA GLU A 620 8.09 -16.59 -42.89
C GLU A 620 9.11 -15.48 -43.20
N PHE A 621 9.73 -14.88 -42.19
CA PHE A 621 10.83 -13.94 -42.38
C PHE A 621 12.05 -14.59 -43.05
N VAL A 622 12.44 -15.79 -42.62
CA VAL A 622 13.54 -16.55 -43.24
C VAL A 622 13.20 -16.92 -44.69
N ALA A 623 11.96 -17.33 -44.96
CA ALA A 623 11.48 -17.63 -46.30
C ALA A 623 11.51 -16.38 -47.20
N PHE A 624 11.04 -15.24 -46.70
CA PHE A 624 11.10 -13.96 -47.39
C PHE A 624 12.54 -13.58 -47.77
N ARG A 625 13.48 -13.61 -46.81
CA ARG A 625 14.91 -13.33 -47.08
C ARG A 625 15.48 -14.25 -48.15
N THR A 626 15.13 -15.54 -48.11
CA THR A 626 15.60 -16.54 -49.07
C THR A 626 15.05 -16.26 -50.47
N ARG A 627 13.78 -15.85 -50.58
CA ARG A 627 13.16 -15.45 -51.86
C ARG A 627 13.81 -14.21 -52.46
N VAL A 628 14.08 -13.18 -51.66
CA VAL A 628 14.80 -11.97 -52.10
C VAL A 628 16.20 -12.33 -52.62
N ALA A 629 16.96 -13.13 -51.88
CA ALA A 629 18.30 -13.58 -52.29
C ALA A 629 18.28 -14.46 -53.55
N ALA A 630 17.23 -15.27 -53.74
CA ALA A 630 17.06 -16.09 -54.94
C ALA A 630 16.71 -15.24 -56.17
N GLN A 631 15.82 -14.24 -56.03
CA GLN A 631 15.48 -13.32 -57.12
C GLN A 631 16.66 -12.44 -57.51
N ALA A 632 17.42 -11.94 -56.54
CA ALA A 632 18.65 -11.19 -56.82
C ALA A 632 19.64 -12.04 -57.64
N ARG A 633 19.87 -13.31 -57.25
CA ARG A 633 20.70 -14.24 -58.03
C ARG A 633 20.17 -14.48 -59.44
N ARG A 634 18.85 -14.66 -59.58
CA ARG A 634 18.21 -14.87 -60.88
C ARG A 634 18.42 -13.66 -61.79
N ILE A 635 18.09 -12.46 -61.32
CA ILE A 635 18.19 -11.21 -62.11
C ILE A 635 19.63 -10.94 -62.51
N TRP A 636 20.59 -11.14 -61.59
CA TRP A 636 22.00 -11.01 -61.89
C TRP A 636 22.43 -11.94 -63.04
N ASN A 637 21.97 -13.20 -63.02
CA ASN A 637 22.33 -14.19 -64.02
C ASN A 637 21.61 -13.99 -65.36
N THR A 638 20.38 -13.45 -65.38
CA THR A 638 19.58 -13.32 -66.62
C THR A 638 19.74 -11.98 -67.31
N THR A 639 19.67 -10.89 -66.55
CA THR A 639 19.54 -9.53 -67.08
C THR A 639 20.77 -8.69 -66.74
N GLY A 640 21.49 -9.06 -65.67
CA GLY A 640 22.55 -8.25 -65.08
C GLY A 640 21.99 -7.03 -64.35
N ALA A 641 22.82 -6.38 -63.55
CA ALA A 641 22.52 -5.08 -62.96
C ALA A 641 23.82 -4.27 -62.91
N THR A 642 23.74 -2.98 -63.24
CA THR A 642 24.93 -2.12 -63.28
C THR A 642 25.34 -1.63 -61.88
N THR A 643 24.39 -1.63 -60.94
CA THR A 643 24.62 -1.23 -59.54
C THR A 643 23.91 -2.17 -58.57
N ILE A 644 24.42 -2.24 -57.34
CA ILE A 644 23.79 -3.00 -56.25
C ILE A 644 22.39 -2.45 -55.96
N GLN A 645 22.18 -1.14 -56.10
CA GLN A 645 20.87 -0.50 -55.92
C GLN A 645 19.86 -0.99 -56.97
N GLU A 646 20.25 -1.02 -58.25
CA GLU A 646 19.40 -1.52 -59.33
C GLU A 646 19.05 -2.99 -59.15
N LEU A 647 20.03 -3.81 -58.75
CA LEU A 647 19.81 -5.23 -58.46
C LEU A 647 18.83 -5.42 -57.30
N THR A 648 19.00 -4.65 -56.24
CA THR A 648 18.17 -4.70 -55.03
C THR A 648 16.74 -4.28 -55.33
N ASN A 649 16.54 -3.15 -56.02
CA ASN A 649 15.22 -2.66 -56.40
C ASN A 649 14.50 -3.63 -57.33
N SER A 650 15.21 -4.19 -58.32
CA SER A 650 14.62 -5.15 -59.26
C SER A 650 14.27 -6.47 -58.57
N ALA A 651 15.11 -6.97 -57.66
CA ALA A 651 14.82 -8.17 -56.87
C ALA A 651 13.62 -7.97 -55.95
N ILE A 652 13.53 -6.82 -55.28
CA ILE A 652 12.38 -6.46 -54.43
C ILE A 652 11.12 -6.36 -55.28
N ASN A 653 11.17 -5.66 -56.42
CA ASN A 653 10.04 -5.55 -57.34
C ASN A 653 9.54 -6.91 -57.84
N GLU A 654 10.42 -7.83 -58.18
CA GLU A 654 10.01 -9.19 -58.60
C GLU A 654 9.45 -10.03 -57.44
N VAL A 655 9.88 -9.79 -56.19
CA VAL A 655 9.32 -10.49 -55.02
C VAL A 655 7.91 -10.01 -54.69
N ILE A 656 7.62 -8.71 -54.83
CA ILE A 656 6.29 -8.14 -54.57
C ILE A 656 5.33 -8.29 -55.77
N ARG A 657 5.85 -8.56 -56.97
CA ARG A 657 5.05 -8.69 -58.20
C ARG A 657 4.40 -10.07 -58.29
N THR A 658 3.26 -10.25 -57.64
CA THR A 658 2.40 -11.43 -57.79
C THR A 658 1.31 -11.21 -58.85
N LYS A 659 0.81 -12.30 -59.46
CA LYS A 659 -0.32 -12.27 -60.44
C LYS A 659 -1.71 -12.02 -59.80
N SER A 660 -1.78 -11.84 -58.48
CA SER A 660 -3.01 -11.56 -57.73
C SER A 660 -3.01 -10.15 -57.15
N ASP A 661 -4.17 -9.51 -57.12
CA ASP A 661 -4.39 -8.09 -56.79
C ASP A 661 -4.01 -7.67 -55.35
N GLU A 662 -3.65 -8.62 -54.48
CA GLU A 662 -3.33 -8.33 -53.07
C GLU A 662 -1.82 -8.22 -52.76
N GLY A 663 -0.93 -8.41 -53.74
CA GLY A 663 0.52 -8.14 -53.63
C GLY A 663 1.18 -8.73 -52.38
N LEU A 664 1.63 -9.98 -52.43
CA LEU A 664 2.29 -10.63 -51.28
C LEU A 664 3.48 -9.78 -50.77
N TYR A 665 3.50 -9.47 -49.47
CA TYR A 665 4.47 -8.58 -48.78
C TYR A 665 4.42 -7.08 -49.14
N SER A 666 3.54 -6.63 -50.03
CA SER A 666 3.45 -5.21 -50.44
C SER A 666 3.10 -4.24 -49.29
N LYS A 667 2.44 -4.74 -48.25
CA LYS A 667 2.07 -4.00 -47.02
C LYS A 667 2.78 -4.53 -45.76
N SER A 668 3.82 -5.35 -45.92
CA SER A 668 4.50 -5.96 -44.78
C SER A 668 5.52 -5.00 -44.16
N ASN A 669 5.56 -4.92 -42.83
CA ASN A 669 6.66 -4.25 -42.11
C ASN A 669 8.02 -4.94 -42.29
N MET A 670 8.07 -6.13 -42.89
CA MET A 670 9.31 -6.81 -43.28
C MET A 670 10.00 -6.14 -44.49
N LEU A 671 9.27 -5.32 -45.26
CA LEU A 671 9.77 -4.64 -46.45
C LEU A 671 8.90 -3.39 -46.77
N SER A 672 9.41 -2.20 -46.48
CA SER A 672 8.73 -0.95 -46.82
C SER A 672 9.21 -0.40 -48.17
N THR A 673 8.32 -0.32 -49.17
CA THR A 673 8.57 0.41 -50.43
C THR A 673 7.99 1.82 -50.29
N GLN A 674 8.84 2.86 -50.22
CA GLN A 674 8.38 4.24 -50.14
C GLN A 674 7.99 4.77 -51.54
N THR A 675 6.83 5.41 -51.66
CA THR A 675 6.46 6.24 -52.82
C THR A 675 7.05 7.66 -52.70
N ASP A 676 7.53 8.25 -53.79
CA ASP A 676 8.25 9.55 -53.81
C ASP A 676 7.42 10.73 -53.26
N ASP A 677 7.97 11.51 -52.31
CA ASP A 677 7.39 12.78 -51.81
C ASP A 677 8.21 14.02 -52.28
N ARG A 678 7.57 15.18 -52.48
CA ARG A 678 8.17 16.41 -53.05
C ARG A 678 7.79 17.69 -52.27
N GLN A 679 8.72 18.65 -52.14
CA GLN A 679 8.48 19.97 -51.50
C GLN A 679 8.95 21.14 -52.40
N GLU A 680 8.24 22.29 -52.37
CA GLU A 680 8.50 23.48 -53.20
C GLU A 680 8.85 24.71 -52.34
N TRP A 681 9.86 25.48 -52.72
CA TRP A 681 10.33 26.66 -51.99
C TRP A 681 10.57 27.83 -52.96
N ASP A 682 10.14 29.03 -52.58
CA ASP A 682 10.40 30.29 -53.29
C ASP A 682 11.41 31.14 -52.49
N PRO A 683 12.64 31.36 -52.99
CA PRO A 683 13.57 32.26 -52.35
C PRO A 683 13.18 33.73 -52.65
N ILE A 684 12.99 34.55 -51.59
CA ILE A 684 12.93 36.01 -51.71
C ILE A 684 14.37 36.51 -51.61
N ASP A 685 14.95 36.96 -52.71
CA ASP A 685 16.27 37.61 -52.70
C ASP A 685 16.09 39.13 -52.63
N ASN A 686 16.57 39.73 -51.54
CA ASN A 686 16.60 41.18 -51.35
C ASN A 686 17.88 41.72 -52.02
N GLU A 687 17.85 41.83 -53.36
CA GLU A 687 18.53 42.85 -54.18
C GLU A 687 18.71 42.36 -55.65
N THR A 688 17.83 42.87 -56.51
CA THR A 688 18.06 43.13 -57.95
C THR A 688 18.53 41.98 -58.87
N VAL A 689 17.68 40.97 -59.11
CA VAL A 689 17.50 40.39 -60.47
C VAL A 689 16.05 39.94 -60.67
N THR A 690 15.38 40.57 -61.64
CA THR A 690 13.99 40.31 -62.05
C THR A 690 13.86 39.00 -62.85
N ALA A 691 14.06 37.86 -62.18
CA ALA A 691 13.70 36.53 -62.69
C ALA A 691 13.54 35.53 -61.55
N ASN A 692 12.37 35.53 -60.89
CA ASN A 692 11.98 34.49 -59.94
C ASN A 692 11.80 33.16 -60.69
N PHE A 693 12.82 32.30 -60.65
CA PHE A 693 12.69 30.89 -61.03
C PHE A 693 12.53 30.06 -59.75
N PRO A 694 11.33 29.58 -59.39
CA PRO A 694 11.17 28.61 -58.31
C PRO A 694 12.06 27.40 -58.61
N LYS A 695 13.08 27.16 -57.77
CA LYS A 695 13.92 25.96 -57.90
C LYS A 695 13.22 24.78 -57.24
N LYS A 696 12.89 23.79 -58.07
CA LYS A 696 12.22 22.56 -57.66
C LYS A 696 13.27 21.51 -57.31
N PHE A 697 13.28 21.02 -56.08
CA PHE A 697 14.13 19.90 -55.68
C PHE A 697 13.28 18.72 -55.19
N LYS A 698 13.71 17.49 -55.52
CA LYS A 698 13.25 16.28 -54.82
C LYS A 698 14.06 16.18 -53.53
N THR A 699 13.41 16.14 -52.37
CA THR A 699 14.08 15.87 -51.10
C THR A 699 13.65 14.51 -50.58
N ARG A 700 14.55 13.80 -49.89
CA ARG A 700 14.26 12.49 -49.25
C ARG A 700 13.77 12.63 -47.81
N PHE A 701 13.71 13.85 -47.27
CA PHE A 701 13.44 14.14 -45.87
C PHE A 701 12.32 15.18 -45.74
N ILE A 702 11.39 14.93 -44.82
CA ILE A 702 10.53 15.98 -44.24
C ILE A 702 11.35 16.57 -43.10
N PHE A 703 11.78 17.83 -43.22
CA PHE A 703 12.68 18.44 -42.24
C PHE A 703 12.02 18.73 -40.87
N ASN A 704 10.74 18.40 -40.65
CA ASN A 704 10.00 18.64 -39.41
C ASN A 704 8.94 17.55 -39.11
N GLY A 705 9.30 16.27 -39.11
CA GLY A 705 8.38 15.18 -38.76
C GLY A 705 9.06 14.12 -37.90
N ASP A 706 8.98 14.28 -36.58
CA ASP A 706 9.46 13.32 -35.60
C ASP A 706 8.42 12.20 -35.43
N THR A 707 8.75 10.97 -35.84
CA THR A 707 8.14 9.72 -35.39
C THR A 707 9.05 8.53 -35.77
N ASN A 708 10.12 8.39 -35.00
CA ASN A 708 10.75 7.14 -34.55
C ASN A 708 10.43 5.79 -35.26
N ILE A 709 10.90 5.56 -36.51
CA ILE A 709 11.03 4.18 -37.08
C ILE A 709 12.09 4.00 -38.20
N ARG A 710 13.07 4.90 -38.37
CA ARG A 710 13.98 4.89 -39.54
C ARG A 710 15.46 4.78 -39.18
N ASP A 711 15.86 3.71 -38.50
CA ASP A 711 17.29 3.40 -38.44
C ASP A 711 17.74 2.66 -39.71
N HIS A 712 18.76 3.26 -40.34
CA HIS A 712 19.50 2.92 -41.57
C HIS A 712 19.08 3.70 -42.84
N VAL A 713 19.70 4.87 -43.03
CA VAL A 713 19.75 5.55 -44.34
C VAL A 713 21.13 5.31 -44.96
N TYR A 714 21.18 4.63 -46.11
CA TYR A 714 22.37 4.65 -46.95
C TYR A 714 22.47 6.00 -47.66
N VAL A 715 23.49 6.79 -47.30
CA VAL A 715 23.81 8.08 -47.90
C VAL A 715 24.91 7.88 -48.92
N TYR A 716 24.69 8.34 -50.14
CA TYR A 716 25.66 8.24 -51.23
C TYR A 716 26.07 9.64 -51.68
N LEU A 717 27.37 9.87 -51.80
CA LEU A 717 27.92 11.07 -52.42
C LEU A 717 28.17 10.78 -53.90
N THR A 718 27.66 11.64 -54.78
CA THR A 718 28.01 11.61 -56.21
C THR A 718 28.96 12.77 -56.46
N GLU A 719 30.21 12.46 -56.80
CA GLU A 719 31.28 13.41 -57.04
C GLU A 719 31.98 13.07 -58.36
N ASP A 720 32.58 14.08 -59.00
CA ASP A 720 33.40 13.87 -60.19
C ASP A 720 34.75 13.28 -59.78
N ASN A 721 35.21 12.21 -60.45
CA ASN A 721 36.54 11.64 -60.19
C ASN A 721 37.70 12.42 -60.85
N GLY A 722 37.42 13.58 -61.43
CA GLY A 722 38.42 14.39 -62.13
C GLY A 722 38.67 13.93 -63.57
N SER A 723 37.70 13.26 -64.18
CA SER A 723 37.71 12.89 -65.61
C SER A 723 36.36 13.15 -66.29
N ASP A 724 35.57 14.11 -65.78
CA ASP A 724 34.19 14.39 -66.21
C ASP A 724 33.24 13.18 -66.09
N VAL A 725 33.59 12.22 -65.24
CA VAL A 725 32.77 11.03 -64.96
C VAL A 725 32.31 11.08 -63.51
N GLN A 726 30.99 11.20 -63.33
CA GLN A 726 30.37 11.13 -62.02
C GLN A 726 30.46 9.71 -61.45
N VAL A 727 31.11 9.57 -60.31
CA VAL A 727 31.12 8.33 -59.53
C VAL A 727 30.37 8.54 -58.22
N ARG A 728 29.64 7.50 -57.84
CA ARG A 728 28.84 7.49 -56.62
C ARG A 728 29.48 6.54 -55.60
N LYS A 729 29.87 7.08 -54.43
CA LYS A 729 30.38 6.27 -53.31
C LYS A 729 29.41 6.29 -52.14
N LEU A 730 29.33 5.19 -51.42
CA LEU A 730 28.57 5.09 -50.17
C LEU A 730 29.39 5.76 -49.06
N LEU A 731 28.77 6.67 -48.32
CA LEU A 731 29.40 7.30 -47.16
C LEU A 731 29.28 6.40 -45.94
N VAL A 732 30.39 6.24 -45.23
CA VAL A 732 30.44 5.45 -44.00
C VAL A 732 30.38 6.39 -42.80
N LYS A 733 29.38 6.17 -41.93
CA LYS A 733 29.21 6.94 -40.69
C LYS A 733 30.51 6.94 -39.87
N ASP A 734 30.91 8.11 -39.39
CA ASP A 734 32.11 8.37 -38.59
C ASP A 734 33.46 8.15 -39.33
N LYS A 735 33.44 8.08 -40.67
CA LYS A 735 34.64 7.89 -41.51
C LYS A 735 34.74 8.87 -42.68
N ASP A 736 33.65 9.09 -43.41
CA ASP A 736 33.50 10.13 -44.44
C ASP A 736 32.64 11.27 -43.87
#